data_AF-A0A947UE02-F1
#
_entry.id   AF-A0A947UE02-F1
#
_cell.length_a   1.000
_cell.length_b   1.000
_cell.length_c   1.000
_cell.angle_alpha   90.00
_cell.angle_beta   90.00
_cell.angle_gamma   90.00
#
_symmetry.space_group_name_H-M   'P 1'
#
loop_
_entity.id
_entity.type
_entity.pdbx_description
1 polymer ?
#
loop_
_entity_poly.entity_id
_entity_poly.type
_entity_poly.pdbx_seq_one_letter_code
_entity_poly.pdbx_strand_id
1 'polypeptide(L)'
;MRILLATGIYPPESGGPATYTSGLASALASRGHAVTVLAYGNAVGDADAVVKVVRVPRAGGPVVRYLRYAWRAFRLARKADVVYAQGPVSEGLPATVGARFAGRNVFMKIVGDYGWEMAMQKDVRTPLLDTFLTRRHSGIVRLYEWAERWTSRHAFRVIVPSRYLKSVVERWGVPSDRIEVVKNAVEPLPPTAGREAERQALQVDDKTVILTAVRAVPWKGVADLVAWWKELPSSHLLVVAGDGPELERWKVRAVSDGVVDRVRFLGRVDRRTLARWYKAADAFVLNSGYEGYPHVVAEAASVGLPCLVSDQGGNPETVEDFGELVTVLPYGDRTKWVEALKNLSLRGGSQTNDAAISDGLRGDCFAEPRNDKRVWSHDDMVGVTERALTGEDGRMRIVMVGYERNLLDVSSSESTRVGSLASDGASLRSIVIARNDEDVTVGDETFRTMAFRGMALRRIWKSIRFGIKEARTPRSATVVSVQDPFAAGLVAYIISRWTNVPLEIQEHGDFFSGAWAKESWKNRLWSWIGRFLLHRAERVRAVSERVKEHLVRIGVASDRIDIIPVSQTLTFAPVIRTPASGTFRLVAPCRFVKQKGLDVLLDVARLLKTRGIRFALTLIGDGPERARLEEKVRLLHLDDVVRIEPWRDTSTLWDDADLFVLSSRYEGWGRTVVEAMAAGVPVVATDVGCVGSFLRPDVDGLVVRPNDARALADVIVSQMEEPERRRRMAASARERAASFPSRDELHRRQRDGWRSVGGVSRGGASPCAPTTSTSPRFDLWILAFLVFVVLSRAASVVLFHDSLVNREWGFYTLIDHWFQGYGYSYARELGCASAYRSPGYLLFLTGLYTIFSPTNTWAQAIVQNLFVVGVLWLVYAVGKRLVGKRAALVGGFLMAAYPYTFYHYTQYYHTFLSSFFLLLLVWFLLRLAESKRWMHAVGAGISIGCMAYVQGTILPATPLLVAWLLWRWWPDWKRTLKAALIMAVLSAGLIAPWTIRNWTVFHTFVPLTTDLGQALYKANNEIIYDLTVRGYPQEVVDVYVVSSTDPWKKQYRLRPEIEGEMRRDGTYRDSVYWTEWHPVEPNGDRATCADLGPVDEVEFNRYWTGRATEWMKANFWTEGWKLHLLKMKTFWQPSLFPSVKTGAPWSFADSPIKVWLARNVMAAASAIVIFGGWFGIVFIARRRDKKVWLPLIFLIVYTVMHTFFAGYTKYRIPLDNLLAVYAGWTIVVIWRRIRGDTNH
;
A
#
# COMPACT_ATOMS: atom_id res chain seq x y z
N MET A 1 -27.90 -30.89 -25.66
CA MET A 1 -27.65 -29.87 -24.60
C MET A 1 -26.96 -28.65 -25.18
N ARG A 2 -27.08 -27.49 -24.53
CA ARG A 2 -26.32 -26.27 -24.82
C ARG A 2 -25.12 -26.18 -23.89
N ILE A 3 -23.92 -26.24 -24.45
CA ILE A 3 -22.67 -26.35 -23.68
C ILE A 3 -21.84 -25.09 -23.92
N LEU A 4 -21.47 -24.41 -22.83
CA LEU A 4 -20.52 -23.31 -22.85
C LEU A 4 -19.13 -23.82 -22.47
N LEU A 5 -18.20 -23.85 -23.43
CA LEU A 5 -16.79 -24.15 -23.20
C LEU A 5 -16.04 -22.86 -22.88
N ALA A 6 -15.50 -22.72 -21.68
CA ALA A 6 -14.67 -21.59 -21.26
C ALA A 6 -13.19 -22.00 -21.26
N THR A 7 -12.41 -21.37 -22.14
CA THR A 7 -10.98 -21.66 -22.34
C THR A 7 -10.13 -20.39 -22.36
N GLY A 8 -8.83 -20.52 -22.07
CA GLY A 8 -7.86 -19.42 -22.09
C GLY A 8 -7.33 -19.09 -23.50
N ILE A 9 -7.28 -20.10 -24.39
CA ILE A 9 -6.77 -20.02 -25.77
C ILE A 9 -7.62 -20.89 -26.70
N TYR A 10 -7.79 -20.46 -27.96
CA TYR A 10 -8.56 -21.19 -28.99
C TYR A 10 -8.04 -20.82 -30.40
N PRO A 11 -8.02 -21.74 -31.40
CA PRO A 11 -7.48 -21.51 -32.74
C PRO A 11 -7.97 -20.19 -33.37
N PRO A 12 -7.12 -19.39 -34.05
CA PRO A 12 -5.80 -19.73 -34.60
C PRO A 12 -4.65 -19.67 -33.58
N GLU A 13 -4.91 -19.34 -32.32
CA GLU A 13 -3.89 -19.42 -31.27
C GLU A 13 -3.49 -20.88 -31.03
N SER A 14 -2.20 -21.15 -30.98
CA SER A 14 -1.65 -22.49 -30.84
C SER A 14 -1.37 -22.90 -29.41
N GLY A 15 -1.61 -24.17 -29.09
CA GLY A 15 -1.24 -24.79 -27.82
C GLY A 15 -2.14 -25.99 -27.52
N GLY A 16 -1.71 -26.88 -26.62
CA GLY A 16 -2.47 -28.07 -26.24
C GLY A 16 -3.94 -27.79 -25.87
N PRO A 17 -4.23 -26.78 -25.03
CA PRO A 17 -5.61 -26.40 -24.72
C PRO A 17 -6.42 -25.93 -25.93
N ALA A 18 -5.80 -25.26 -26.90
CA ALA A 18 -6.49 -24.77 -28.10
C ALA A 18 -6.90 -25.93 -29.02
N THR A 19 -5.98 -26.87 -29.28
CA THR A 19 -6.25 -28.09 -30.07
C THR A 19 -7.31 -28.96 -29.38
N TYR A 20 -7.14 -29.22 -28.08
CA TYR A 20 -8.09 -30.01 -27.30
C TYR A 20 -9.49 -29.40 -27.27
N THR A 21 -9.61 -28.08 -27.06
CA THR A 21 -10.92 -27.41 -27.08
C THR A 21 -11.58 -27.52 -28.44
N SER A 22 -10.81 -27.37 -29.53
CA SER A 22 -11.34 -27.49 -30.89
C SER A 22 -11.86 -28.90 -31.17
N GLY A 23 -11.06 -29.93 -30.89
CA GLY A 23 -11.46 -31.33 -31.05
C GLY A 23 -12.68 -31.69 -30.22
N LEU A 24 -12.71 -31.28 -28.93
CA LEU A 24 -13.85 -31.49 -28.05
C LEU A 24 -15.11 -30.76 -28.55
N ALA A 25 -14.98 -29.52 -29.00
CA ALA A 25 -16.11 -28.74 -29.50
C ALA A 25 -16.72 -29.39 -30.75
N SER A 26 -15.89 -29.83 -31.71
CA SER A 26 -16.33 -30.54 -32.92
C SER A 26 -16.96 -31.89 -32.58
N ALA A 27 -16.38 -32.66 -31.67
CA ALA A 27 -16.89 -33.98 -31.26
C ALA A 27 -18.21 -33.92 -30.49
N LEU A 28 -18.46 -32.83 -29.74
CA LEU A 28 -19.74 -32.57 -29.10
C LEU A 28 -20.78 -32.06 -30.09
N ALA A 29 -20.37 -31.22 -31.05
CA ALA A 29 -21.24 -30.73 -32.11
C ALA A 29 -21.73 -31.88 -33.03
N SER A 30 -20.84 -32.79 -33.42
CA SER A 30 -21.20 -33.96 -34.25
C SER A 30 -22.15 -34.94 -33.56
N ARG A 31 -22.21 -34.92 -32.22
CA ARG A 31 -23.18 -35.66 -31.40
C ARG A 31 -24.49 -34.90 -31.15
N GLY A 32 -24.75 -33.82 -31.89
CA GLY A 32 -25.99 -33.04 -31.83
C GLY A 32 -26.09 -32.07 -30.65
N HIS A 33 -24.97 -31.68 -30.03
CA HIS A 33 -24.97 -30.66 -28.97
C HIS A 33 -24.71 -29.25 -29.51
N ALA A 34 -25.39 -28.25 -28.94
CA ALA A 34 -25.18 -26.85 -29.29
C ALA A 34 -24.01 -26.28 -28.47
N VAL A 35 -22.85 -26.13 -29.09
CA VAL A 35 -21.61 -25.71 -28.42
C VAL A 35 -21.30 -24.24 -28.68
N THR A 36 -20.98 -23.49 -27.61
CA THR A 36 -20.42 -22.14 -27.68
C THR A 36 -19.09 -22.10 -26.94
N VAL A 37 -18.05 -21.58 -27.59
CA VAL A 37 -16.72 -21.40 -27.00
C VAL A 37 -16.53 -19.95 -26.57
N LEU A 38 -16.08 -19.73 -25.34
CA LEU A 38 -15.65 -18.44 -24.82
C LEU A 38 -14.13 -18.48 -24.59
N ALA A 39 -13.39 -17.62 -25.28
CA ALA A 39 -11.93 -17.60 -25.24
C ALA A 39 -11.38 -16.18 -25.20
N TYR A 40 -10.15 -16.00 -24.69
CA TYR A 40 -9.42 -14.77 -24.95
C TYR A 40 -8.97 -14.71 -26.43
N GLY A 41 -8.84 -13.50 -26.97
CA GLY A 41 -8.33 -13.29 -28.34
C GLY A 41 -8.73 -11.93 -28.92
N ASN A 42 -7.94 -11.44 -29.89
CA ASN A 42 -8.17 -10.16 -30.57
C ASN A 42 -8.51 -10.30 -32.07
N ALA A 43 -8.30 -11.48 -32.69
CA ALA A 43 -8.52 -11.70 -34.11
C ALA A 43 -9.96 -12.20 -34.39
N VAL A 44 -10.58 -11.67 -35.44
CA VAL A 44 -11.83 -12.18 -36.03
C VAL A 44 -11.44 -12.92 -37.30
N GLY A 45 -11.37 -14.24 -37.20
CA GLY A 45 -11.14 -15.15 -38.32
C GLY A 45 -12.04 -16.36 -38.12
N ASP A 46 -13.35 -16.14 -38.20
CA ASP A 46 -14.39 -17.17 -38.07
C ASP A 46 -14.77 -17.71 -39.46
N ALA A 47 -13.79 -18.11 -40.28
CA ALA A 47 -14.09 -18.62 -41.62
C ALA A 47 -14.51 -20.10 -41.63
N ASP A 48 -14.08 -20.93 -40.66
CA ASP A 48 -14.32 -22.40 -40.71
C ASP A 48 -14.69 -23.03 -39.35
N ALA A 49 -15.30 -22.27 -38.42
CA ALA A 49 -15.64 -22.81 -37.11
C ALA A 49 -17.00 -23.55 -37.13
N VAL A 50 -16.96 -24.89 -37.02
CA VAL A 50 -18.10 -25.80 -36.79
C VAL A 50 -18.95 -25.40 -35.55
N VAL A 51 -18.42 -24.53 -34.67
CA VAL A 51 -19.02 -24.08 -33.41
C VAL A 51 -18.94 -22.57 -33.25
N LYS A 52 -19.88 -21.99 -32.48
CA LYS A 52 -19.90 -20.55 -32.22
C LYS A 52 -18.76 -20.14 -31.26
N VAL A 53 -17.90 -19.21 -31.67
CA VAL A 53 -16.80 -18.70 -30.85
C VAL A 53 -17.05 -17.25 -30.40
N VAL A 54 -16.79 -16.95 -29.13
CA VAL A 54 -16.91 -15.62 -28.55
C VAL A 54 -15.56 -15.22 -27.95
N ARG A 55 -14.98 -14.14 -28.48
CA ARG A 55 -13.66 -13.63 -28.06
C ARG A 55 -13.76 -12.50 -27.04
N VAL A 56 -12.87 -12.55 -26.04
CA VAL A 56 -12.67 -11.49 -25.05
C VAL A 56 -11.30 -10.83 -25.30
N PRO A 57 -11.27 -9.52 -25.64
CA PRO A 57 -10.01 -8.83 -25.87
C PRO A 57 -9.10 -8.84 -24.66
N ARG A 58 -7.79 -9.03 -24.88
CA ARG A 58 -6.77 -9.04 -23.81
C ARG A 58 -6.38 -7.64 -23.33
N ALA A 59 -6.87 -6.58 -23.97
CA ALA A 59 -6.54 -5.19 -23.64
C ALA A 59 -7.08 -4.76 -22.26
N GLY A 60 -6.35 -3.89 -21.54
CA GLY A 60 -6.85 -3.22 -20.33
C GLY A 60 -6.47 -3.86 -18.99
N GLY A 61 -5.29 -4.46 -18.85
CA GLY A 61 -4.80 -5.01 -17.57
C GLY A 61 -5.59 -6.22 -17.03
N PRO A 62 -5.07 -6.95 -16.02
CA PRO A 62 -5.66 -8.22 -15.58
C PRO A 62 -7.08 -8.09 -15.04
N VAL A 63 -7.39 -7.03 -14.27
CA VAL A 63 -8.69 -6.85 -13.62
C VAL A 63 -9.80 -6.62 -14.64
N VAL A 64 -9.62 -5.70 -15.59
CA VAL A 64 -10.66 -5.40 -16.60
C VAL A 64 -10.87 -6.61 -17.50
N ARG A 65 -9.80 -7.31 -17.87
CA ARG A 65 -9.87 -8.54 -18.66
C ARG A 65 -10.73 -9.61 -17.98
N TYR A 66 -10.54 -9.83 -16.68
CA TYR A 66 -11.31 -10.81 -15.91
C TYR A 66 -12.78 -10.39 -15.77
N LEU A 67 -13.06 -9.11 -15.51
CA LEU A 67 -14.44 -8.59 -15.43
C LEU A 67 -15.19 -8.74 -16.75
N ARG A 68 -14.54 -8.44 -17.88
CA ARG A 68 -15.15 -8.64 -19.22
C ARG A 68 -15.44 -10.11 -19.49
N TYR A 69 -14.51 -11.00 -19.16
CA TYR A 69 -14.69 -12.43 -19.33
C TYR A 69 -15.86 -12.94 -18.47
N ALA A 70 -15.91 -12.54 -17.19
CA ALA A 70 -16.99 -12.91 -16.28
C ALA A 70 -18.37 -12.41 -16.75
N TRP A 71 -18.44 -11.17 -17.27
CA TRP A 71 -19.68 -10.62 -17.83
C TRP A 71 -20.16 -11.38 -19.08
N ARG A 72 -19.23 -11.73 -19.98
CA ARG A 72 -19.55 -12.54 -21.16
C ARG A 72 -19.95 -13.96 -20.78
N ALA A 73 -19.24 -14.57 -19.83
CA ALA A 73 -19.60 -15.87 -19.27
C ALA A 73 -21.00 -15.85 -18.65
N PHE A 74 -21.36 -14.83 -17.87
CA PHE A 74 -22.71 -14.67 -17.31
C PHE A 74 -23.80 -14.65 -18.41
N ARG A 75 -23.62 -13.83 -19.45
CA ARG A 75 -24.61 -13.72 -20.55
C ARG A 75 -24.79 -15.04 -21.31
N LEU A 76 -23.70 -15.76 -21.57
CA LEU A 76 -23.73 -17.03 -22.28
C LEU A 76 -24.25 -18.16 -21.38
N ALA A 77 -23.84 -18.20 -20.12
CA ALA A 77 -24.26 -19.20 -19.15
C ALA A 77 -25.78 -19.20 -18.92
N ARG A 78 -26.46 -18.03 -18.97
CA ARG A 78 -27.93 -17.98 -18.89
C ARG A 78 -28.62 -18.85 -19.95
N LYS A 79 -28.01 -18.97 -21.12
CA LYS A 79 -28.52 -19.74 -22.27
C LYS A 79 -27.91 -21.14 -22.37
N ALA A 80 -26.95 -21.50 -21.52
CA ALA A 80 -26.30 -22.79 -21.52
C ALA A 80 -26.92 -23.70 -20.46
N ASP A 81 -26.97 -24.99 -20.73
CA ASP A 81 -27.38 -26.00 -19.75
C ASP A 81 -26.19 -26.38 -18.85
N VAL A 82 -24.99 -26.39 -19.42
CA VAL A 82 -23.72 -26.72 -18.73
C VAL A 82 -22.62 -25.72 -19.07
N VAL A 83 -21.82 -25.34 -18.07
CA VAL A 83 -20.57 -24.57 -18.25
C VAL A 83 -19.38 -25.47 -17.98
N TYR A 84 -18.47 -25.60 -18.94
CA TYR A 84 -17.26 -26.42 -18.86
C TYR A 84 -16.03 -25.52 -18.93
N ALA A 85 -15.33 -25.34 -17.81
CA ALA A 85 -14.14 -24.50 -17.70
C ALA A 85 -12.86 -25.33 -17.78
N GLN A 86 -11.90 -24.88 -18.57
CA GLN A 86 -10.63 -25.57 -18.82
C GLN A 86 -9.45 -24.87 -18.14
N GLY A 87 -9.38 -25.03 -16.82
CA GLY A 87 -8.33 -24.46 -15.99
C GLY A 87 -8.91 -23.63 -14.85
N PRO A 88 -8.29 -23.64 -13.65
CA PRO A 88 -8.91 -23.11 -12.44
C PRO A 88 -8.72 -21.60 -12.22
N VAL A 89 -7.77 -20.94 -12.91
CA VAL A 89 -7.41 -19.53 -12.63
C VAL A 89 -7.80 -18.58 -13.75
N SER A 90 -7.18 -18.71 -14.92
CA SER A 90 -7.25 -17.72 -16.01
C SER A 90 -8.67 -17.56 -16.55
N GLU A 91 -9.27 -18.67 -16.95
CA GLU A 91 -10.62 -18.78 -17.49
C GLU A 91 -11.60 -19.31 -16.44
N GLY A 92 -11.14 -20.22 -15.57
CA GLY A 92 -11.97 -20.83 -14.53
C GLY A 92 -12.54 -19.85 -13.53
N LEU A 93 -11.74 -18.91 -13.02
CA LEU A 93 -12.23 -17.93 -12.04
C LEU A 93 -13.34 -17.03 -12.61
N PRO A 94 -13.13 -16.31 -13.72
CA PRO A 94 -14.20 -15.48 -14.28
C PRO A 94 -15.38 -16.30 -14.82
N ALA A 95 -15.16 -17.51 -15.38
CA ALA A 95 -16.25 -18.38 -15.82
C ALA A 95 -17.11 -18.87 -14.65
N THR A 96 -16.49 -19.29 -13.55
CA THR A 96 -17.19 -19.76 -12.34
C THR A 96 -18.02 -18.66 -11.72
N VAL A 97 -17.46 -17.45 -11.62
CA VAL A 97 -18.20 -16.26 -11.14
C VAL A 97 -19.40 -15.99 -12.04
N GLY A 98 -19.20 -15.94 -13.36
CA GLY A 98 -20.28 -15.68 -14.33
C GLY A 98 -21.39 -16.74 -14.30
N ALA A 99 -21.02 -18.02 -14.24
CA ALA A 99 -21.96 -19.14 -14.17
C ALA A 99 -22.77 -19.15 -12.87
N ARG A 100 -22.14 -18.85 -11.73
CA ARG A 100 -22.82 -18.77 -10.44
C ARG A 100 -23.84 -17.64 -10.40
N PHE A 101 -23.54 -16.48 -10.98
CA PHE A 101 -24.52 -15.40 -11.15
C PHE A 101 -25.67 -15.78 -12.11
N ALA A 102 -25.42 -16.67 -13.06
CA ALA A 102 -26.44 -17.21 -13.96
C ALA A 102 -27.21 -18.41 -13.37
N GLY A 103 -26.89 -18.86 -12.15
CA GLY A 103 -27.51 -20.03 -11.53
C GLY A 103 -27.17 -21.36 -12.22
N ARG A 104 -25.97 -21.48 -12.80
CA ARG A 104 -25.54 -22.67 -13.56
C ARG A 104 -24.39 -23.41 -12.89
N ASN A 105 -24.41 -24.74 -13.03
CA ASN A 105 -23.34 -25.62 -12.58
C ASN A 105 -22.12 -25.53 -13.50
N VAL A 106 -20.94 -25.61 -12.89
CA VAL A 106 -19.65 -25.55 -13.58
C VAL A 106 -18.95 -26.89 -13.44
N PHE A 107 -18.59 -27.48 -14.57
CA PHE A 107 -17.66 -28.60 -14.67
C PHE A 107 -16.28 -28.02 -14.91
N MET A 108 -15.29 -28.47 -14.14
CA MET A 108 -13.95 -27.90 -14.17
C MET A 108 -12.95 -28.97 -14.59
N LYS A 109 -12.26 -28.76 -15.71
CA LYS A 109 -11.12 -29.58 -16.11
C LYS A 109 -9.82 -28.99 -15.56
N ILE A 110 -9.07 -29.79 -14.83
CA ILE A 110 -7.79 -29.40 -14.23
C ILE A 110 -6.70 -30.28 -14.81
N VAL A 111 -5.84 -29.68 -15.63
CA VAL A 111 -4.71 -30.34 -16.30
C VAL A 111 -3.37 -30.02 -15.64
N GLY A 112 -3.38 -29.13 -14.64
CA GLY A 112 -2.24 -28.91 -13.77
C GLY A 112 -2.41 -27.84 -12.71
N ASP A 113 -1.32 -27.60 -11.97
CA ASP A 113 -1.22 -26.58 -10.93
C ASP A 113 -0.66 -25.28 -11.52
N TYR A 114 -1.54 -24.32 -11.75
CA TYR A 114 -1.21 -23.02 -12.34
C TYR A 114 -0.33 -22.18 -11.41
N GLY A 115 -0.56 -22.25 -10.10
CA GLY A 115 0.23 -21.55 -9.09
C GLY A 115 1.70 -21.95 -9.12
N TRP A 116 1.95 -23.25 -9.17
CA TRP A 116 3.27 -23.86 -9.26
C TRP A 116 3.93 -23.60 -10.62
N GLU A 117 3.22 -23.80 -11.73
CA GLU A 117 3.76 -23.53 -13.07
C GLU A 117 4.24 -22.08 -13.20
N MET A 118 3.47 -21.11 -12.68
CA MET A 118 3.85 -19.70 -12.68
C MET A 118 5.02 -19.38 -11.74
N ALA A 119 5.19 -20.14 -10.65
CA ALA A 119 6.33 -20.00 -9.74
C ALA A 119 7.61 -20.56 -10.39
N MET A 120 7.54 -21.76 -10.95
CA MET A 120 8.65 -22.45 -11.59
C MET A 120 9.19 -21.73 -12.83
N GLN A 121 8.32 -21.08 -13.63
CA GLN A 121 8.77 -20.25 -14.75
C GLN A 121 9.57 -19.00 -14.32
N LYS A 122 9.32 -18.50 -13.10
CA LYS A 122 10.01 -17.32 -12.57
C LYS A 122 11.31 -17.66 -11.85
N ASP A 123 11.32 -18.79 -11.16
CA ASP A 123 12.48 -19.26 -10.40
C ASP A 123 12.60 -20.78 -10.54
N VAL A 124 13.63 -21.22 -11.26
CA VAL A 124 13.94 -22.63 -11.50
C VAL A 124 14.31 -23.37 -10.20
N ARG A 125 14.63 -22.65 -9.12
CA ARG A 125 14.86 -23.24 -7.77
C ARG A 125 13.56 -23.58 -7.04
N THR A 126 12.40 -23.31 -7.64
CA THR A 126 11.11 -23.71 -7.10
C THR A 126 11.12 -25.23 -6.90
N PRO A 127 10.73 -25.75 -5.73
CA PRO A 127 10.71 -27.20 -5.51
C PRO A 127 9.66 -27.88 -6.42
N LEU A 128 9.80 -29.19 -6.62
CA LEU A 128 8.80 -30.01 -7.32
C LEU A 128 7.41 -29.88 -6.67
N LEU A 129 6.36 -30.17 -7.44
CA LEU A 129 4.97 -29.86 -7.07
C LEU A 129 4.58 -30.43 -5.69
N ASP A 130 4.95 -31.67 -5.39
CA ASP A 130 4.62 -32.28 -4.09
C ASP A 130 5.21 -31.52 -2.90
N THR A 131 6.49 -31.16 -2.99
CA THR A 131 7.14 -30.36 -1.96
C THR A 131 6.57 -28.94 -1.94
N PHE A 132 6.23 -28.38 -3.10
CA PHE A 132 5.59 -27.08 -3.19
C PHE A 132 4.25 -27.05 -2.44
N LEU A 133 3.37 -28.04 -2.64
CA LEU A 133 2.04 -28.08 -2.02
C LEU A 133 2.07 -28.11 -0.48
N THR A 134 3.17 -28.56 0.13
CA THR A 134 3.35 -28.57 1.60
C THR A 134 3.80 -27.22 2.18
N ARG A 135 4.31 -26.31 1.34
CA ARG A 135 4.89 -25.03 1.78
C ARG A 135 3.85 -23.91 1.79
N ARG A 136 4.06 -22.92 2.65
CA ARG A 136 3.22 -21.70 2.68
C ARG A 136 3.83 -20.63 1.79
N HIS A 137 3.13 -20.29 0.70
CA HIS A 137 3.57 -19.24 -0.22
C HIS A 137 3.03 -17.85 0.13
N SER A 138 3.65 -16.82 -0.45
CA SER A 138 3.27 -15.42 -0.24
C SER A 138 3.26 -14.65 -1.55
N GLY A 139 2.64 -13.46 -1.56
CA GLY A 139 2.55 -12.64 -2.77
C GLY A 139 1.56 -13.19 -3.81
N ILE A 140 1.92 -13.10 -5.09
CA ILE A 140 1.03 -13.46 -6.21
C ILE A 140 0.75 -14.96 -6.29
N VAL A 141 1.69 -15.81 -5.89
CA VAL A 141 1.51 -17.27 -5.86
C VAL A 141 0.37 -17.66 -4.92
N ARG A 142 0.29 -17.03 -3.74
CA ARG A 142 -0.82 -17.25 -2.80
C ARG A 142 -2.18 -16.84 -3.37
N LEU A 143 -2.20 -15.86 -4.27
CA LEU A 143 -3.43 -15.46 -4.96
C LEU A 143 -3.86 -16.52 -5.99
N TYR A 144 -2.91 -17.13 -6.70
CA TYR A 144 -3.19 -18.25 -7.61
C TYR A 144 -3.69 -19.47 -6.83
N GLU A 145 -3.02 -19.87 -5.75
CA GLU A 145 -3.47 -20.96 -4.87
C GLU A 145 -4.88 -20.72 -4.31
N TRP A 146 -5.16 -19.47 -3.92
CA TRP A 146 -6.50 -19.09 -3.47
C TRP A 146 -7.53 -19.25 -4.59
N ALA A 147 -7.21 -18.78 -5.81
CA ALA A 147 -8.10 -18.89 -6.96
C ALA A 147 -8.35 -20.36 -7.30
N GLU A 148 -7.31 -21.20 -7.34
CA GLU A 148 -7.41 -22.64 -7.59
C GLU A 148 -8.30 -23.35 -6.59
N ARG A 149 -8.04 -23.13 -5.29
CA ARG A 149 -8.85 -23.74 -4.24
C ARG A 149 -10.29 -23.23 -4.28
N TRP A 150 -10.50 -21.95 -4.53
CA TRP A 150 -11.84 -21.37 -4.55
C TRP A 150 -12.64 -21.88 -5.75
N THR A 151 -12.11 -21.83 -6.96
CA THR A 151 -12.84 -22.27 -8.16
C THR A 151 -13.13 -23.77 -8.15
N SER A 152 -12.14 -24.59 -7.80
CA SER A 152 -12.30 -26.05 -7.75
C SER A 152 -13.32 -26.49 -6.70
N ARG A 153 -13.38 -25.84 -5.53
CA ARG A 153 -14.40 -26.15 -4.49
C ARG A 153 -15.82 -25.77 -4.90
N HIS A 154 -15.96 -24.75 -5.75
CA HIS A 154 -17.24 -24.27 -6.26
C HIS A 154 -17.64 -24.94 -7.59
N ALA A 155 -16.81 -25.81 -8.14
CA ALA A 155 -17.18 -26.66 -9.25
C ALA A 155 -18.18 -27.73 -8.79
N PHE A 156 -19.14 -28.06 -9.65
CA PHE A 156 -20.09 -29.14 -9.45
C PHE A 156 -19.39 -30.51 -9.54
N ARG A 157 -18.54 -30.66 -10.56
CA ARG A 157 -17.62 -31.79 -10.76
C ARG A 157 -16.27 -31.27 -11.24
N VAL A 158 -15.20 -31.91 -10.81
CA VAL A 158 -13.84 -31.66 -11.26
C VAL A 158 -13.35 -32.88 -12.04
N ILE A 159 -12.78 -32.64 -13.22
CA ILE A 159 -12.23 -33.66 -14.10
C ILE A 159 -10.72 -33.48 -14.15
N VAL A 160 -9.98 -34.55 -13.86
CA VAL A 160 -8.52 -34.61 -13.90
C VAL A 160 -8.06 -35.75 -14.81
N PRO A 161 -6.90 -35.65 -15.48
CA PRO A 161 -6.45 -36.66 -16.43
C PRO A 161 -5.71 -37.84 -15.82
N SER A 162 -5.43 -37.82 -14.50
CA SER A 162 -4.63 -38.83 -13.81
C SER A 162 -5.01 -38.94 -12.33
N ARG A 163 -4.70 -40.08 -11.72
CA ARG A 163 -4.86 -40.32 -10.27
C ARG A 163 -3.90 -39.44 -9.47
N TYR A 164 -2.72 -39.13 -10.00
CA TYR A 164 -1.81 -38.16 -9.41
C TYR A 164 -2.47 -36.78 -9.27
N LEU A 165 -3.05 -36.23 -10.35
CA LEU A 165 -3.74 -34.94 -10.27
C LEU A 165 -5.00 -34.98 -9.41
N LYS A 166 -5.68 -36.14 -9.31
CA LYS A 166 -6.75 -36.32 -8.33
C LYS A 166 -6.23 -36.05 -6.91
N SER A 167 -5.10 -36.64 -6.52
CA SER A 167 -4.50 -36.42 -5.19
C SER A 167 -4.11 -34.96 -4.94
N VAL A 168 -3.66 -34.24 -5.98
CA VAL A 168 -3.34 -32.81 -5.89
C VAL A 168 -4.59 -31.98 -5.61
N VAL A 169 -5.68 -32.25 -6.35
CA VAL A 169 -6.96 -31.53 -6.21
C VAL A 169 -7.64 -31.87 -4.87
N GLU A 170 -7.46 -33.07 -4.34
CA GLU A 170 -7.91 -33.43 -2.98
C GLU A 170 -7.21 -32.59 -1.92
N ARG A 171 -5.88 -32.36 -2.05
CA ARG A 171 -5.13 -31.43 -1.18
C ARG A 171 -5.62 -29.99 -1.29
N TRP A 172 -6.28 -29.61 -2.40
CA TRP A 172 -6.96 -28.33 -2.53
C TRP A 172 -8.30 -28.27 -1.79
N GLY A 173 -8.77 -29.37 -1.20
CA GLY A 173 -9.98 -29.49 -0.40
C GLY A 173 -11.24 -29.71 -1.22
N VAL A 174 -11.13 -30.37 -2.37
CA VAL A 174 -12.28 -30.90 -3.12
C VAL A 174 -12.52 -32.34 -2.67
N PRO A 175 -13.75 -32.72 -2.26
CA PRO A 175 -14.12 -34.10 -1.94
C PRO A 175 -13.87 -35.08 -3.10
N SER A 176 -13.36 -36.27 -2.81
CA SER A 176 -13.03 -37.30 -3.81
C SER A 176 -14.23 -37.71 -4.68
N ASP A 177 -15.45 -37.73 -4.15
CA ASP A 177 -16.68 -38.08 -4.88
C ASP A 177 -17.09 -37.03 -5.93
N ARG A 178 -16.48 -35.83 -5.87
CA ARG A 178 -16.64 -34.77 -6.86
C ARG A 178 -15.53 -34.74 -7.91
N ILE A 179 -14.51 -35.60 -7.79
CA ILE A 179 -13.37 -35.65 -8.69
C ILE A 179 -13.44 -36.91 -9.55
N GLU A 180 -13.48 -36.72 -10.86
CA GLU A 180 -13.53 -37.79 -11.85
C GLU A 180 -12.20 -37.85 -12.63
N VAL A 181 -11.63 -39.04 -12.74
CA VAL A 181 -10.40 -39.26 -13.51
C VAL A 181 -10.79 -39.64 -14.93
N VAL A 182 -10.54 -38.76 -15.89
CA VAL A 182 -10.81 -38.97 -17.31
C VAL A 182 -9.54 -38.65 -18.10
N LYS A 183 -8.85 -39.71 -18.55
CA LYS A 183 -7.61 -39.59 -19.34
C LYS A 183 -7.85 -38.72 -20.59
N ASN A 184 -6.83 -37.97 -20.99
CA ASN A 184 -6.92 -37.16 -22.19
C ASN A 184 -6.93 -38.06 -23.44
N ALA A 185 -7.82 -37.75 -24.40
CA ALA A 185 -7.83 -38.41 -25.70
C ALA A 185 -6.61 -38.00 -26.54
N VAL A 186 -6.04 -38.96 -27.26
CA VAL A 186 -4.98 -38.75 -28.25
C VAL A 186 -5.58 -38.93 -29.64
N GLU A 187 -5.36 -37.96 -30.51
CA GLU A 187 -5.78 -38.07 -31.91
C GLU A 187 -4.78 -38.94 -32.69
N PRO A 188 -5.22 -39.79 -33.61
CA PRO A 188 -4.32 -40.57 -34.47
C PRO A 188 -3.29 -39.67 -35.16
N LEU A 189 -2.05 -40.15 -35.26
CA LEU A 189 -1.00 -39.45 -35.99
C LEU A 189 -1.29 -39.50 -37.50
N PRO A 190 -0.95 -38.43 -38.25
CA PRO A 190 -1.05 -38.44 -39.72
C PRO A 190 -0.27 -39.62 -40.33
N PRO A 191 -0.73 -40.19 -41.46
CA PRO A 191 0.00 -41.26 -42.13
C PRO A 191 1.38 -40.81 -42.60
N THR A 192 2.39 -41.67 -42.39
CA THR A 192 3.80 -41.47 -42.76
C THR A 192 4.29 -42.59 -43.67
N ALA A 193 5.46 -42.42 -44.30
CA ALA A 193 6.12 -43.51 -45.00
C ALA A 193 6.68 -44.57 -44.00
N GLY A 194 7.25 -45.66 -44.54
CA GLY A 194 7.96 -46.67 -43.75
C GLY A 194 9.14 -46.08 -42.96
N ARG A 195 9.58 -46.77 -41.88
CA ARG A 195 10.62 -46.26 -40.97
C ARG A 195 11.93 -45.96 -41.70
N GLU A 196 12.36 -46.85 -42.59
CA GLU A 196 13.60 -46.72 -43.38
C GLU A 196 13.54 -45.52 -44.31
N ALA A 197 12.39 -45.33 -44.97
CA ALA A 197 12.16 -44.18 -45.86
C ALA A 197 12.16 -42.85 -45.11
N GLU A 198 11.55 -42.77 -43.92
CA GLU A 198 11.58 -41.57 -43.09
C GLU A 198 12.98 -41.29 -42.52
N ARG A 199 13.75 -42.33 -42.14
CA ARG A 199 15.14 -42.18 -41.67
C ARG A 199 16.07 -41.64 -42.75
N GLN A 200 15.96 -42.14 -43.99
CA GLN A 200 16.69 -41.60 -45.14
C GLN A 200 16.28 -40.15 -45.44
N ALA A 201 14.97 -39.87 -45.44
CA ALA A 201 14.46 -38.52 -45.72
C ALA A 201 14.84 -37.48 -44.65
N LEU A 202 15.10 -37.91 -43.41
CA LEU A 202 15.53 -37.06 -42.28
C LEU A 202 17.06 -37.05 -42.08
N GLN A 203 17.79 -37.84 -42.87
CA GLN A 203 19.26 -37.98 -42.82
C GLN A 203 19.75 -38.44 -41.43
N VAL A 204 19.19 -39.55 -40.95
CA VAL A 204 19.49 -40.13 -39.62
C VAL A 204 19.60 -41.66 -39.67
N ASP A 205 19.79 -42.23 -40.85
CA ASP A 205 19.88 -43.69 -41.06
C ASP A 205 21.04 -44.33 -40.29
N ASP A 206 22.16 -43.62 -40.11
CA ASP A 206 23.36 -44.05 -39.37
C ASP A 206 23.34 -43.73 -37.86
N LYS A 207 22.26 -43.13 -37.33
CA LYS A 207 22.17 -42.67 -35.92
C LYS A 207 21.18 -43.49 -35.08
N THR A 208 21.44 -43.58 -33.78
CA THR A 208 20.42 -43.94 -32.78
C THR A 208 19.67 -42.67 -32.40
N VAL A 209 18.43 -42.53 -32.88
CA VAL A 209 17.61 -41.32 -32.77
C VAL A 209 16.73 -41.40 -31.53
N ILE A 210 16.94 -40.49 -30.58
CA ILE A 210 16.13 -40.37 -29.37
C ILE A 210 15.33 -39.07 -29.44
N LEU A 211 14.01 -39.20 -29.43
CA LEU A 211 13.09 -38.08 -29.61
C LEU A 211 12.54 -37.59 -28.26
N THR A 212 12.45 -36.27 -28.09
CA THR A 212 11.61 -35.65 -27.07
C THR A 212 10.78 -34.53 -27.67
N ALA A 213 9.49 -34.49 -27.34
CA ALA A 213 8.54 -33.51 -27.86
C ALA A 213 7.87 -32.77 -26.70
N VAL A 214 8.37 -31.59 -26.34
CA VAL A 214 7.94 -30.85 -25.15
C VAL A 214 7.98 -29.34 -25.35
N ARG A 215 7.12 -28.60 -24.65
CA ARG A 215 7.25 -27.14 -24.55
C ARG A 215 8.56 -26.79 -23.85
N ALA A 216 9.31 -25.81 -24.34
CA ALA A 216 10.60 -25.45 -23.75
C ALA A 216 10.47 -24.65 -22.44
N VAL A 217 10.24 -25.37 -21.33
CA VAL A 217 10.08 -24.85 -19.97
C VAL A 217 10.92 -25.65 -18.96
N PRO A 218 11.30 -25.08 -17.80
CA PRO A 218 12.34 -25.64 -16.94
C PRO A 218 12.08 -27.06 -16.43
N TRP A 219 10.84 -27.39 -16.07
CA TRP A 219 10.47 -28.69 -15.50
C TRP A 219 10.36 -29.83 -16.51
N LYS A 220 10.64 -29.59 -17.80
CA LYS A 220 10.68 -30.67 -18.81
C LYS A 220 12.02 -31.41 -18.85
N GLY A 221 13.00 -30.97 -18.06
CA GLY A 221 14.28 -31.67 -17.84
C GLY A 221 15.15 -31.88 -19.08
N VAL A 222 14.90 -31.14 -20.17
CA VAL A 222 15.71 -31.23 -21.40
C VAL A 222 17.12 -30.69 -21.19
N ALA A 223 17.30 -29.72 -20.28
CA ALA A 223 18.62 -29.23 -19.91
C ALA A 223 19.51 -30.35 -19.35
N ASP A 224 18.92 -31.25 -18.55
CA ASP A 224 19.63 -32.41 -18.00
C ASP A 224 19.93 -33.42 -19.11
N LEU A 225 18.97 -33.71 -19.99
CA LEU A 225 19.19 -34.58 -21.15
C LEU A 225 20.34 -34.10 -22.05
N VAL A 226 20.40 -32.79 -22.35
CA VAL A 226 21.50 -32.19 -23.11
C VAL A 226 22.83 -32.36 -22.38
N ALA A 227 22.86 -32.14 -21.06
CA ALA A 227 24.07 -32.25 -20.26
C ALA A 227 24.62 -33.70 -20.20
N TRP A 228 23.71 -34.68 -20.11
CA TRP A 228 24.06 -36.10 -20.06
C TRP A 228 24.48 -36.66 -21.42
N TRP A 229 24.16 -35.95 -22.51
CA TRP A 229 24.39 -36.45 -23.88
C TRP A 229 25.86 -36.68 -24.23
N LYS A 230 26.78 -35.99 -23.53
CA LYS A 230 28.23 -36.18 -23.70
C LYS A 230 28.71 -37.59 -23.30
N GLU A 231 27.94 -38.30 -22.47
CA GLU A 231 28.29 -39.62 -21.93
C GLU A 231 27.74 -40.78 -22.76
N LEU A 232 26.90 -40.48 -23.75
CA LEU A 232 26.34 -41.46 -24.65
C LEU A 232 27.28 -41.71 -25.84
N PRO A 233 27.18 -42.89 -26.51
CA PRO A 233 27.97 -43.18 -27.71
C PRO A 233 27.77 -42.14 -28.82
N SER A 234 28.82 -41.84 -29.59
CA SER A 234 28.80 -40.82 -30.65
C SER A 234 27.73 -41.04 -31.74
N SER A 235 27.22 -42.27 -31.88
CA SER A 235 26.10 -42.62 -32.75
C SER A 235 24.73 -42.08 -32.28
N HIS A 236 24.60 -41.64 -31.03
CA HIS A 236 23.31 -41.21 -30.45
C HIS A 236 23.01 -39.73 -30.76
N LEU A 237 21.82 -39.49 -31.31
CA LEU A 237 21.29 -38.18 -31.67
C LEU A 237 20.06 -37.85 -30.82
N LEU A 238 20.12 -36.77 -30.05
CA LEU A 238 18.93 -36.23 -29.36
C LEU A 238 18.17 -35.30 -30.30
N VAL A 239 16.90 -35.57 -30.54
CA VAL A 239 16.01 -34.70 -31.32
C VAL A 239 15.01 -34.04 -30.39
N VAL A 240 15.04 -32.71 -30.32
CA VAL A 240 14.18 -31.92 -29.44
C VAL A 240 13.18 -31.14 -30.29
N ALA A 241 11.90 -31.55 -30.21
CA ALA A 241 10.78 -30.88 -30.84
C ALA A 241 10.03 -30.02 -29.81
N GLY A 242 9.84 -28.73 -30.11
CA GLY A 242 9.08 -27.81 -29.29
C GLY A 242 9.76 -26.46 -29.10
N ASP A 243 8.96 -25.50 -28.65
CA ASP A 243 9.36 -24.10 -28.50
C ASP A 243 8.94 -23.56 -27.11
N GLY A 244 9.58 -22.48 -26.66
CA GLY A 244 9.36 -21.88 -25.36
C GLY A 244 10.56 -21.09 -24.84
N PRO A 245 10.40 -20.44 -23.67
CA PRO A 245 11.40 -19.52 -23.12
C PRO A 245 12.78 -20.13 -22.83
N GLU A 246 12.86 -21.45 -22.65
CA GLU A 246 14.13 -22.13 -22.33
C GLU A 246 14.90 -22.63 -23.57
N LEU A 247 14.33 -22.57 -24.78
CA LEU A 247 14.95 -23.17 -25.97
C LEU A 247 16.36 -22.63 -26.25
N GLU A 248 16.54 -21.31 -26.19
CA GLU A 248 17.85 -20.69 -26.41
C GLU A 248 18.86 -21.07 -25.32
N ARG A 249 18.41 -21.26 -24.08
CA ARG A 249 19.28 -21.72 -22.99
C ARG A 249 19.75 -23.16 -23.21
N TRP A 250 18.89 -24.02 -23.75
CA TRP A 250 19.25 -25.38 -24.09
C TRP A 250 20.25 -25.45 -25.24
N LYS A 251 20.10 -24.59 -26.26
CA LYS A 251 21.08 -24.45 -27.35
C LYS A 251 22.44 -23.98 -26.84
N VAL A 252 22.47 -22.93 -26.01
CA VAL A 252 23.71 -22.43 -25.39
C VAL A 252 24.37 -23.52 -24.55
N ARG A 253 23.59 -24.28 -23.79
CA ARG A 253 24.10 -25.42 -23.02
C ARG A 253 24.68 -26.52 -23.91
N ALA A 254 24.03 -26.87 -25.03
CA ALA A 254 24.56 -27.84 -25.98
C ALA A 254 25.93 -27.42 -26.56
N VAL A 255 26.12 -26.12 -26.80
CA VAL A 255 27.44 -25.56 -27.19
C VAL A 255 28.43 -25.67 -26.04
N SER A 256 28.05 -25.24 -24.84
CA SER A 256 28.92 -25.26 -23.65
C SER A 256 29.35 -26.66 -23.24
N ASP A 257 28.48 -27.65 -23.40
CA ASP A 257 28.73 -29.06 -23.05
C ASP A 257 29.40 -29.84 -24.21
N GLY A 258 29.67 -29.20 -25.35
CA GLY A 258 30.38 -29.80 -26.48
C GLY A 258 29.58 -30.84 -27.26
N VAL A 259 28.24 -30.74 -27.26
CA VAL A 259 27.32 -31.73 -27.86
C VAL A 259 26.46 -31.15 -28.98
N VAL A 260 26.81 -29.98 -29.52
CA VAL A 260 26.01 -29.26 -30.53
C VAL A 260 25.73 -30.10 -31.78
N ASP A 261 26.70 -30.88 -32.26
CA ASP A 261 26.55 -31.75 -33.43
C ASP A 261 25.74 -33.03 -33.14
N ARG A 262 25.39 -33.25 -31.87
CA ARG A 262 24.71 -34.45 -31.36
C ARG A 262 23.34 -34.17 -30.78
N VAL A 263 22.89 -32.92 -30.82
CA VAL A 263 21.56 -32.48 -30.39
C VAL A 263 20.91 -31.63 -31.48
N ARG A 264 19.82 -32.11 -32.06
CA ARG A 264 19.05 -31.43 -33.12
C ARG A 264 17.80 -30.77 -32.53
N PHE A 265 17.82 -29.45 -32.42
CA PHE A 265 16.65 -28.65 -32.00
C PHE A 265 15.79 -28.30 -33.22
N LEU A 266 14.57 -28.84 -33.29
CA LEU A 266 13.63 -28.59 -34.40
C LEU A 266 12.80 -27.32 -34.20
N GLY A 267 12.70 -26.83 -32.97
CA GLY A 267 11.77 -25.76 -32.62
C GLY A 267 10.31 -26.19 -32.79
N ARG A 268 9.45 -25.25 -33.14
CA ARG A 268 8.02 -25.51 -33.36
C ARG A 268 7.80 -26.22 -34.70
N VAL A 269 7.29 -27.45 -34.65
CA VAL A 269 6.95 -28.28 -35.81
C VAL A 269 5.45 -28.58 -35.88
N ASP A 270 4.95 -28.88 -37.08
CA ASP A 270 3.58 -29.35 -37.28
C ASP A 270 3.43 -30.85 -36.93
N ARG A 271 2.18 -31.33 -36.83
CA ARG A 271 1.92 -32.74 -36.48
C ARG A 271 2.40 -33.73 -37.54
N ARG A 272 2.46 -33.36 -38.81
CA ARG A 272 2.94 -34.23 -39.89
C ARG A 272 4.44 -34.45 -39.75
N THR A 273 5.19 -33.39 -39.51
CA THR A 273 6.62 -33.41 -39.25
C THR A 273 6.93 -34.19 -37.98
N LEU A 274 6.17 -33.97 -36.90
CA LEU A 274 6.34 -34.72 -35.65
C LEU A 274 6.06 -36.22 -35.84
N ALA A 275 5.03 -36.59 -36.62
CA ALA A 275 4.73 -37.99 -36.95
C ALA A 275 5.89 -38.69 -37.67
N ARG A 276 6.56 -37.99 -38.60
CA ARG A 276 7.77 -38.51 -39.28
C ARG A 276 8.90 -38.79 -38.28
N TRP A 277 9.10 -37.91 -37.30
CA TRP A 277 10.09 -38.11 -36.25
C TRP A 277 9.72 -39.24 -35.28
N TYR A 278 8.44 -39.38 -34.88
CA TYR A 278 7.99 -40.54 -34.11
C TYR A 278 8.28 -41.85 -34.85
N LYS A 279 8.09 -41.88 -36.18
CA LYS A 279 8.33 -43.06 -37.01
C LYS A 279 9.83 -43.39 -37.18
N ALA A 280 10.68 -42.37 -37.26
CA ALA A 280 12.12 -42.52 -37.47
C ALA A 280 12.91 -42.81 -36.18
N ALA A 281 12.39 -42.40 -35.01
CA ALA A 281 13.04 -42.54 -33.72
C ALA A 281 13.19 -44.00 -33.26
N ASP A 282 14.22 -44.24 -32.45
CA ASP A 282 14.52 -45.52 -31.80
C ASP A 282 13.95 -45.57 -30.38
N ALA A 283 13.85 -44.42 -29.71
CA ALA A 283 13.16 -44.26 -28.43
C ALA A 283 12.58 -42.84 -28.25
N PHE A 284 11.58 -42.71 -27.39
CA PHE A 284 11.06 -41.45 -26.89
C PHE A 284 11.49 -41.23 -25.44
N VAL A 285 11.88 -40.01 -25.08
CA VAL A 285 12.29 -39.68 -23.71
C VAL A 285 11.49 -38.51 -23.13
N LEU A 286 11.05 -38.67 -21.88
CA LEU A 286 10.35 -37.64 -21.12
C LEU A 286 10.89 -37.53 -19.68
N ASN A 287 11.98 -36.77 -19.52
CA ASN A 287 12.58 -36.46 -18.22
C ASN A 287 11.87 -35.29 -17.52
N SER A 288 10.53 -35.31 -17.43
CA SER A 288 9.77 -34.20 -16.84
C SER A 288 9.73 -34.29 -15.31
N GLY A 289 10.03 -33.22 -14.59
CA GLY A 289 9.85 -33.11 -13.14
C GLY A 289 8.38 -32.95 -12.72
N TYR A 290 7.48 -32.76 -13.68
CA TYR A 290 6.04 -32.71 -13.47
C TYR A 290 5.27 -32.94 -14.78
N GLU A 291 4.30 -33.84 -14.74
CA GLU A 291 3.27 -34.02 -15.77
C GLU A 291 1.90 -34.26 -15.14
N GLY A 292 0.89 -33.65 -15.73
CA GLY A 292 -0.50 -33.98 -15.38
C GLY A 292 -0.89 -35.35 -15.94
N TYR A 293 -0.69 -35.53 -17.25
CA TYR A 293 -0.75 -36.81 -17.97
C TYR A 293 -0.06 -36.59 -19.34
N PRO A 294 0.96 -37.37 -19.72
CA PRO A 294 1.79 -37.06 -20.88
C PRO A 294 1.20 -37.57 -22.20
N HIS A 295 0.50 -36.70 -22.93
CA HIS A 295 -0.08 -37.04 -24.24
C HIS A 295 0.96 -37.47 -25.29
N VAL A 296 2.16 -36.90 -25.25
CA VAL A 296 3.25 -37.23 -26.18
C VAL A 296 3.81 -38.64 -25.99
N VAL A 297 3.73 -39.18 -24.77
CA VAL A 297 4.09 -40.58 -24.49
C VAL A 297 3.04 -41.49 -25.10
N ALA A 298 1.76 -41.15 -24.96
CA ALA A 298 0.69 -41.89 -25.60
C ALA A 298 0.74 -41.80 -27.15
N GLU A 299 1.13 -40.66 -27.72
CA GLU A 299 1.39 -40.54 -29.16
C GLU A 299 2.57 -41.43 -29.60
N ALA A 300 3.71 -41.37 -28.90
CA ALA A 300 4.89 -42.20 -29.19
C ALA A 300 4.57 -43.70 -29.08
N ALA A 301 3.97 -44.12 -27.97
CA ALA A 301 3.62 -45.52 -27.74
C ALA A 301 2.58 -46.04 -28.74
N SER A 302 1.68 -45.19 -29.24
CA SER A 302 0.68 -45.58 -30.26
C SER A 302 1.28 -46.03 -31.60
N VAL A 303 2.54 -45.68 -31.88
CA VAL A 303 3.28 -46.15 -33.07
C VAL A 303 4.34 -47.20 -32.74
N GLY A 304 4.31 -47.75 -31.51
CA GLY A 304 5.22 -48.79 -31.05
C GLY A 304 6.61 -48.28 -30.64
N LEU A 305 6.77 -46.98 -30.38
CA LEU A 305 8.05 -46.39 -29.96
C LEU A 305 8.29 -46.63 -28.47
N PRO A 306 9.39 -47.28 -28.05
CA PRO A 306 9.74 -47.41 -26.65
C PRO A 306 9.91 -46.05 -25.97
N CYS A 307 9.33 -45.88 -24.78
CA CYS A 307 9.25 -44.62 -24.05
C CYS A 307 9.96 -44.73 -22.70
N LEU A 308 11.00 -43.91 -22.48
CA LEU A 308 11.63 -43.73 -21.17
C LEU A 308 11.04 -42.48 -20.51
N VAL A 309 10.37 -42.64 -19.37
CA VAL A 309 9.67 -41.55 -18.67
C VAL A 309 10.16 -41.44 -17.23
N SER A 310 10.11 -40.25 -16.65
CA SER A 310 10.42 -40.06 -15.23
C SER A 310 9.32 -40.63 -14.31
N ASP A 311 9.65 -40.91 -13.06
CA ASP A 311 8.74 -41.33 -11.99
C ASP A 311 7.85 -40.20 -11.42
N GLN A 312 7.82 -39.04 -12.06
CA GLN A 312 7.16 -37.84 -11.54
C GLN A 312 5.75 -37.65 -12.10
N GLY A 313 4.85 -37.19 -11.24
CA GLY A 313 3.48 -36.83 -11.61
C GLY A 313 2.68 -37.99 -12.20
N GLY A 314 1.94 -37.72 -13.28
CA GLY A 314 1.13 -38.71 -13.98
C GLY A 314 1.89 -39.62 -14.95
N ASN A 315 3.22 -39.54 -15.02
CA ASN A 315 4.02 -40.37 -15.94
C ASN A 315 3.94 -41.88 -15.65
N PRO A 316 4.02 -42.35 -14.39
CA PRO A 316 3.92 -43.79 -14.12
C PRO A 316 2.59 -44.41 -14.55
N GLU A 317 1.53 -43.61 -14.63
CA GLU A 317 0.19 -44.09 -15.00
C GLU A 317 0.09 -44.52 -16.48
N THR A 318 1.02 -44.13 -17.34
CA THR A 318 1.03 -44.59 -18.74
C THR A 318 1.49 -46.03 -18.91
N VAL A 319 2.14 -46.62 -17.90
CA VAL A 319 2.52 -48.05 -17.91
C VAL A 319 1.25 -48.92 -17.98
N GLU A 320 0.17 -48.50 -17.32
CA GLU A 320 -1.11 -49.22 -17.37
C GLU A 320 -1.74 -49.24 -18.76
N ASP A 321 -1.45 -48.24 -19.60
CA ASP A 321 -2.03 -48.12 -20.94
C ASP A 321 -1.18 -48.79 -22.02
N PHE A 322 0.14 -48.85 -21.85
CA PHE A 322 1.08 -49.24 -22.92
C PHE A 322 2.06 -50.36 -22.52
N GLY A 323 1.99 -50.87 -21.29
CA GLY A 323 2.77 -52.03 -20.83
C GLY A 323 4.29 -51.84 -20.99
N GLU A 324 4.95 -52.85 -21.57
CA GLU A 324 6.41 -52.92 -21.73
C GLU A 324 6.99 -51.82 -22.63
N LEU A 325 6.16 -51.11 -23.40
CA LEU A 325 6.61 -49.96 -24.20
C LEU A 325 7.03 -48.77 -23.33
N VAL A 326 6.64 -48.72 -22.06
CA VAL A 326 6.97 -47.61 -21.15
C VAL A 326 7.87 -48.09 -20.02
N THR A 327 9.07 -47.54 -19.94
CA THR A 327 9.99 -47.73 -18.81
C THR A 327 10.02 -46.49 -17.94
N VAL A 328 9.79 -46.65 -16.64
CA VAL A 328 9.80 -45.57 -15.65
C VAL A 328 11.16 -45.51 -14.96
N LEU A 329 11.78 -44.32 -14.95
CA LEU A 329 13.09 -44.05 -14.37
C LEU A 329 13.01 -42.97 -13.28
N PRO A 330 13.81 -43.04 -12.20
CA PRO A 330 13.83 -42.00 -11.18
C PRO A 330 14.25 -40.64 -11.74
N TYR A 331 13.50 -39.59 -11.42
CA TYR A 331 13.82 -38.23 -11.87
C TYR A 331 15.10 -37.71 -11.21
N GLY A 332 15.99 -37.14 -12.03
CA GLY A 332 17.28 -36.60 -11.58
C GLY A 332 18.37 -37.65 -11.32
N ASP A 333 18.07 -38.94 -11.43
CA ASP A 333 19.06 -40.02 -11.31
C ASP A 333 19.83 -40.19 -12.63
N ARG A 334 20.85 -39.34 -12.82
CA ARG A 334 21.73 -39.34 -14.01
C ARG A 334 22.24 -40.75 -14.35
N THR A 335 22.61 -41.55 -13.37
CA THR A 335 23.21 -42.88 -13.60
C THR A 335 22.22 -43.79 -14.30
N LYS A 336 21.01 -43.91 -13.77
CA LYS A 336 19.97 -44.77 -14.37
C LYS A 336 19.51 -44.29 -15.73
N TRP A 337 19.41 -42.98 -15.94
CA TRP A 337 19.07 -42.41 -17.24
C TRP A 337 20.15 -42.69 -18.29
N VAL A 338 21.42 -42.47 -17.96
CA VAL A 338 22.54 -42.72 -18.88
C VAL A 338 22.67 -44.21 -19.18
N GLU A 339 22.50 -45.09 -18.19
CA GLU A 339 22.53 -46.54 -18.39
C GLU A 339 21.39 -47.03 -19.30
N ALA A 340 20.16 -46.61 -19.05
CA ALA A 340 19.02 -46.94 -19.89
C ALA A 340 19.20 -46.44 -21.34
N LEU A 341 19.74 -45.23 -21.51
CA LEU A 341 20.01 -44.65 -22.83
C LEU A 341 21.15 -45.36 -23.57
N LYS A 342 22.19 -45.82 -22.87
CA LYS A 342 23.29 -46.60 -23.46
C LYS A 342 22.83 -47.98 -23.94
N ASN A 343 21.88 -48.58 -23.23
CA ASN A 343 21.36 -49.90 -23.54
C ASN A 343 20.39 -49.91 -24.74
N LEU A 344 20.03 -48.74 -25.30
CA LEU A 344 19.29 -48.59 -26.56
C LEU A 344 20.22 -48.90 -27.76
N SER A 345 20.57 -50.17 -27.91
CA SER A 345 21.35 -50.65 -29.07
C SER A 345 20.46 -50.76 -30.31
N LEU A 346 21.03 -50.55 -31.50
CA LEU A 346 20.38 -50.76 -32.80
C LEU A 346 19.90 -52.22 -32.93
N ARG A 347 18.67 -52.52 -32.50
CA ARG A 347 18.01 -53.78 -32.88
C ARG A 347 17.59 -53.66 -34.34
N GLY A 348 18.51 -54.06 -35.23
CA GLY A 348 18.16 -54.59 -36.54
C GLY A 348 17.21 -55.77 -36.40
N GLY A 349 16.33 -55.94 -37.38
CA GLY A 349 15.14 -56.78 -37.29
C GLY A 349 15.33 -58.28 -37.04
N SER A 350 14.18 -58.91 -36.81
CA SER A 350 13.90 -60.34 -36.63
C SER A 350 14.40 -60.96 -35.32
N GLN A 351 13.47 -61.28 -34.43
CA GLN A 351 13.16 -62.67 -34.09
C GLN A 351 11.96 -62.70 -33.13
N THR A 352 10.92 -63.36 -33.60
CA THR A 352 9.92 -64.06 -32.77
C THR A 352 10.63 -65.12 -31.92
N ASN A 353 10.31 -65.20 -30.63
CA ASN A 353 10.13 -66.50 -29.98
C ASN A 353 9.44 -66.37 -28.62
N ASP A 354 8.36 -67.14 -28.51
CA ASP A 354 7.76 -67.62 -27.28
C ASP A 354 8.76 -68.46 -26.45
N ALA A 355 8.44 -68.55 -25.16
CA ALA A 355 8.87 -69.55 -24.17
C ALA A 355 10.23 -69.38 -23.46
N ALA A 356 10.16 -68.95 -22.19
CA ALA A 356 10.67 -69.70 -21.04
C ALA A 356 10.01 -69.21 -19.73
N ILE A 357 9.09 -70.04 -19.22
CA ILE A 357 8.53 -70.00 -17.86
C ILE A 357 9.50 -70.73 -16.91
N SER A 358 9.51 -70.31 -15.65
CA SER A 358 10.14 -70.93 -14.45
C SER A 358 11.68 -70.89 -14.41
N ASP A 359 12.35 -70.60 -13.30
CA ASP A 359 12.03 -71.02 -11.94
C ASP A 359 12.80 -70.20 -10.87
N GLY A 360 12.24 -70.16 -9.66
CA GLY A 360 13.01 -70.09 -8.40
C GLY A 360 13.66 -68.77 -7.97
N LEU A 361 12.99 -68.05 -7.04
CA LEU A 361 13.45 -67.91 -5.65
C LEU A 361 12.44 -67.09 -4.83
N ARG A 362 11.55 -67.82 -4.15
CA ARG A 362 11.13 -67.48 -2.79
C ARG A 362 12.37 -67.58 -1.89
N GLY A 363 12.54 -66.64 -0.98
CA GLY A 363 13.48 -66.77 0.13
C GLY A 363 14.13 -65.45 0.50
N ASP A 364 13.57 -64.83 1.53
CA ASP A 364 14.30 -64.21 2.64
C ASP A 364 15.50 -63.32 2.34
N CYS A 365 15.33 -62.02 2.58
CA CYS A 365 16.29 -61.19 3.32
C CYS A 365 15.62 -59.87 3.75
N PHE A 366 14.68 -59.97 4.69
CA PHE A 366 14.56 -58.91 5.69
C PHE A 366 15.77 -59.07 6.63
N ALA A 367 16.82 -58.29 6.39
CA ALA A 367 17.93 -58.13 7.32
C ALA A 367 18.10 -56.64 7.62
N GLU A 368 17.86 -56.31 8.89
CA GLU A 368 18.10 -55.00 9.50
C GLU A 368 19.55 -54.53 9.27
N PRO A 369 19.78 -53.21 9.21
CA PRO A 369 20.86 -52.61 9.99
C PRO A 369 20.27 -52.10 11.30
N ARG A 370 20.57 -52.84 12.36
CA ARG A 370 20.42 -52.39 13.74
C ARG A 370 21.27 -51.15 13.99
N ASN A 371 20.61 -50.21 14.68
CA ASN A 371 21.11 -49.37 15.75
C ASN A 371 22.41 -48.59 15.52
N ASP A 372 22.22 -47.30 15.23
CA ASP A 372 22.38 -46.34 16.33
C ASP A 372 21.26 -45.31 16.30
N LYS A 373 20.08 -45.74 16.74
CA LYS A 373 19.02 -44.86 17.21
C LYS A 373 19.04 -44.93 18.73
N ARG A 374 19.17 -43.78 19.40
CA ARG A 374 18.28 -43.54 20.54
C ARG A 374 16.86 -43.49 19.97
N VAL A 375 16.19 -44.63 19.98
CA VAL A 375 14.77 -44.77 19.72
C VAL A 375 14.05 -44.18 20.94
N TRP A 376 13.29 -43.10 20.73
CA TRP A 376 12.11 -42.82 21.55
C TRP A 376 11.06 -43.88 21.18
N SER A 377 10.54 -44.57 22.19
CA SER A 377 9.64 -45.72 22.06
C SER A 377 8.25 -45.34 21.52
N HIS A 378 7.45 -46.32 21.10
CA HIS A 378 6.06 -46.08 20.64
C HIS A 378 5.11 -45.72 21.81
N ASP A 379 5.54 -45.93 23.07
CA ASP A 379 4.92 -45.32 24.26
C ASP A 379 5.31 -43.84 24.43
N ASP A 380 6.37 -43.36 23.76
CA ASP A 380 6.68 -41.92 23.64
C ASP A 380 5.91 -41.24 22.49
N MET A 381 5.25 -42.00 21.60
CA MET A 381 4.46 -41.48 20.47
C MET A 381 2.94 -41.55 20.65
N VAL A 382 2.45 -42.15 21.74
CA VAL A 382 1.09 -41.90 22.24
C VAL A 382 1.06 -40.70 23.20
N GLY A 383 2.22 -40.14 23.59
CA GLY A 383 2.33 -38.95 24.44
C GLY A 383 2.46 -37.58 23.72
N VAL A 384 2.48 -37.52 22.37
CA VAL A 384 2.82 -36.27 21.64
C VAL A 384 1.66 -35.65 20.85
N THR A 385 0.55 -36.36 20.67
CA THR A 385 -0.71 -35.76 20.18
C THR A 385 -1.66 -35.29 21.30
N GLU A 386 -1.27 -35.42 22.58
CA GLU A 386 -1.93 -34.72 23.69
C GLU A 386 -1.16 -33.48 24.19
N ARG A 387 0.16 -33.37 23.99
CA ARG A 387 0.94 -32.20 24.45
C ARG A 387 0.83 -30.92 23.60
N ALA A 388 0.24 -30.99 22.41
CA ALA A 388 -0.06 -29.80 21.60
C ALA A 388 -1.47 -29.23 21.84
N LEU A 389 -2.29 -29.91 22.65
CA LEU A 389 -3.62 -29.47 23.08
C LEU A 389 -3.68 -29.19 24.59
N THR A 390 -2.66 -29.57 25.36
CA THR A 390 -2.40 -29.05 26.70
C THR A 390 -1.39 -27.91 26.63
N GLY A 391 -1.87 -26.66 26.64
CA GLY A 391 -1.00 -25.49 26.72
C GLY A 391 -0.26 -25.48 28.05
N GLU A 392 1.01 -25.90 28.07
CA GLU A 392 1.84 -25.80 29.28
C GLU A 392 3.36 -25.78 29.00
N ASP A 393 3.76 -25.08 27.94
CA ASP A 393 5.14 -24.55 27.90
C ASP A 393 5.10 -23.27 28.76
N GLY A 394 5.28 -23.41 30.08
CA GLY A 394 5.21 -22.33 31.09
C GLY A 394 6.21 -21.18 30.88
N ARG A 395 6.89 -21.13 29.73
CA ARG A 395 7.89 -20.14 29.37
C ARG A 395 7.29 -18.89 28.77
N MET A 396 7.66 -17.74 29.33
CA MET A 396 7.27 -16.43 28.83
C MET A 396 7.89 -16.15 27.45
N ARG A 397 7.16 -15.46 26.56
CA ARG A 397 7.68 -14.99 25.26
C ARG A 397 7.84 -13.48 25.21
N ILE A 398 8.99 -13.04 24.75
CA ILE A 398 9.30 -11.63 24.51
C ILE A 398 9.52 -11.43 23.01
N VAL A 399 8.71 -10.59 22.39
CA VAL A 399 8.92 -10.12 21.02
C VAL A 399 9.60 -8.76 21.11
N MET A 400 10.92 -8.73 20.92
CA MET A 400 11.73 -7.52 21.05
C MET A 400 11.95 -6.87 19.67
N VAL A 401 11.78 -5.55 19.57
CA VAL A 401 12.02 -4.79 18.32
C VAL A 401 13.12 -3.75 18.56
N GLY A 402 14.08 -3.65 17.63
CA GLY A 402 15.19 -2.70 17.74
C GLY A 402 15.99 -2.49 16.46
N TYR A 403 17.10 -1.77 16.57
CA TYR A 403 18.02 -1.43 15.47
C TYR A 403 19.40 -2.09 15.59
N GLU A 404 19.65 -2.82 16.68
CA GLU A 404 20.97 -3.36 17.01
C GLU A 404 21.39 -4.46 16.01
N ARG A 405 22.37 -4.14 15.15
CA ARG A 405 22.82 -5.05 14.08
C ARG A 405 23.69 -6.16 14.62
N ASN A 406 24.40 -5.91 15.71
CA ASN A 406 25.30 -6.89 16.33
C ASN A 406 24.53 -8.13 16.82
N LEU A 407 23.21 -8.03 17.05
CA LEU A 407 22.37 -9.20 17.36
C LEU A 407 22.29 -10.26 16.24
N LEU A 408 22.74 -9.92 15.03
CA LEU A 408 22.86 -10.88 13.92
C LEU A 408 24.17 -11.67 13.95
N ASP A 409 25.14 -11.26 14.78
CA ASP A 409 26.36 -12.00 15.03
C ASP A 409 26.28 -12.66 16.41
N VAL A 410 26.23 -14.00 16.42
CA VAL A 410 26.11 -14.80 17.66
C VAL A 410 27.31 -14.57 18.59
N SER A 411 28.48 -14.26 18.04
CA SER A 411 29.71 -14.07 18.80
C SER A 411 29.84 -12.68 19.43
N SER A 412 28.95 -11.74 19.08
CA SER A 412 29.02 -10.37 19.59
C SER A 412 28.69 -10.26 21.08
N SER A 413 29.28 -9.26 21.73
CA SER A 413 29.01 -8.95 23.14
C SER A 413 27.54 -8.56 23.36
N GLU A 414 26.91 -7.88 22.40
CA GLU A 414 25.50 -7.50 22.44
C GLU A 414 24.57 -8.70 22.32
N SER A 415 24.88 -9.64 21.42
CA SER A 415 24.13 -10.89 21.26
C SER A 415 24.19 -11.72 22.53
N THR A 416 25.37 -11.86 23.13
CA THR A 416 25.56 -12.55 24.41
C THR A 416 24.75 -11.91 25.53
N ARG A 417 24.80 -10.57 25.66
CA ARG A 417 24.08 -9.80 26.68
C ARG A 417 22.56 -9.88 26.55
N VAL A 418 22.06 -9.86 25.32
CA VAL A 418 20.61 -9.95 25.05
C VAL A 418 20.13 -11.41 25.13
N GLY A 419 20.95 -12.37 24.69
CA GLY A 419 20.69 -13.80 24.77
C GLY A 419 20.55 -14.29 26.21
N SER A 420 21.32 -13.74 27.16
CA SER A 420 21.17 -14.10 28.58
C SER A 420 19.82 -13.71 29.18
N LEU A 421 19.05 -12.80 28.56
CA LEU A 421 17.66 -12.51 28.96
C LEU A 421 16.69 -13.64 28.61
N ALA A 422 17.06 -14.54 27.69
CA ALA A 422 16.28 -15.72 27.30
C ALA A 422 16.48 -16.93 28.24
N SER A 423 17.22 -16.78 29.34
CA SER A 423 17.36 -17.78 30.41
C SER A 423 16.14 -17.79 31.36
N ASP A 424 16.06 -18.79 32.26
CA ASP A 424 15.06 -18.90 33.34
C ASP A 424 13.59 -18.87 32.90
N GLY A 425 13.24 -19.73 31.95
CA GLY A 425 11.85 -19.88 31.50
C GLY A 425 11.34 -18.71 30.67
N ALA A 426 12.22 -17.96 30.01
CA ALA A 426 11.86 -16.97 28.99
C ALA A 426 12.29 -17.44 27.59
N SER A 427 11.71 -16.85 26.55
CA SER A 427 12.15 -17.02 25.17
C SER A 427 12.06 -15.67 24.47
N LEU A 428 13.11 -15.31 23.75
CA LEU A 428 13.27 -14.01 23.12
C LEU A 428 13.26 -14.14 21.60
N ARG A 429 12.41 -13.32 20.97
CA ARG A 429 12.28 -13.18 19.51
C ARG A 429 12.61 -11.73 19.15
N SER A 430 13.84 -11.49 18.70
CA SER A 430 14.33 -10.16 18.35
C SER A 430 14.11 -9.86 16.86
N ILE A 431 13.68 -8.63 16.57
CA ILE A 431 13.45 -8.10 15.23
C ILE A 431 14.34 -6.88 15.03
N VAL A 432 15.28 -6.97 14.09
CA VAL A 432 16.25 -5.92 13.79
C VAL A 432 15.83 -5.17 12.52
N ILE A 433 15.49 -3.89 12.68
CA ILE A 433 15.06 -3.00 11.58
C ILE A 433 16.29 -2.35 10.92
N ALA A 434 17.19 -3.16 10.37
CA ALA A 434 18.40 -2.71 9.68
C ALA A 434 18.33 -2.96 8.16
N ARG A 435 19.18 -2.27 7.40
CA ARG A 435 19.39 -2.59 5.97
C ARG A 435 20.29 -3.82 5.90
N ASN A 436 19.76 -4.92 5.38
CA ASN A 436 20.50 -6.14 5.03
C ASN A 436 20.28 -6.52 3.56
N ASP A 437 21.27 -7.21 3.01
CA ASP A 437 21.26 -7.67 1.62
C ASP A 437 20.40 -8.92 1.43
N GLU A 438 20.18 -9.71 2.50
CA GLU A 438 19.32 -10.88 2.52
C GLU A 438 18.39 -10.91 3.75
N ASP A 439 17.35 -11.76 3.71
CA ASP A 439 16.54 -12.06 4.91
C ASP A 439 17.36 -13.00 5.80
N VAL A 440 17.79 -12.56 6.97
CA VAL A 440 18.70 -13.30 7.86
C VAL A 440 17.96 -13.71 9.13
N THR A 441 18.14 -14.96 9.55
CA THR A 441 17.66 -15.49 10.83
C THR A 441 18.81 -16.17 11.54
N VAL A 442 19.06 -15.79 12.78
CA VAL A 442 20.19 -16.28 13.60
C VAL A 442 19.69 -16.66 14.98
N GLY A 443 20.26 -17.72 15.57
CA GLY A 443 19.93 -18.20 16.92
C GLY A 443 19.05 -19.46 16.93
N ASP A 444 18.62 -19.87 18.12
CA ASP A 444 17.97 -21.15 18.40
C ASP A 444 16.47 -20.99 18.77
N GLU A 445 15.91 -21.92 19.56
CA GLU A 445 14.54 -21.83 20.06
C GLU A 445 14.37 -20.88 21.26
N THR A 446 15.43 -20.64 22.02
CA THR A 446 15.43 -19.77 23.20
C THR A 446 15.64 -18.31 22.81
N PHE A 447 16.65 -18.04 21.99
CA PHE A 447 17.00 -16.71 21.48
C PHE A 447 17.09 -16.74 19.95
N ARG A 448 16.19 -16.01 19.28
CA ARG A 448 16.15 -15.92 17.82
C ARG A 448 16.09 -14.48 17.36
N THR A 449 16.96 -14.09 16.46
CA THR A 449 17.02 -12.74 15.86
C THR A 449 16.72 -12.81 14.37
N MET A 450 15.93 -11.85 13.87
CA MET A 450 15.59 -11.76 12.45
C MET A 450 15.76 -10.35 11.88
N ALA A 451 16.25 -10.27 10.64
CA ALA A 451 16.34 -9.05 9.84
C ALA A 451 15.90 -9.32 8.40
N PHE A 452 15.42 -8.27 7.71
CA PHE A 452 14.77 -8.42 6.41
C PHE A 452 15.42 -7.56 5.30
N ARG A 453 15.51 -8.13 4.09
CA ARG A 453 15.91 -7.46 2.85
C ARG A 453 14.81 -6.54 2.32
N GLY A 454 15.24 -5.44 1.71
CA GLY A 454 14.45 -4.60 0.81
C GLY A 454 14.48 -3.12 1.16
N MET A 455 13.70 -2.32 0.43
CA MET A 455 13.47 -0.90 0.75
C MET A 455 12.86 -0.74 2.15
N ALA A 456 13.04 0.43 2.77
CA ALA A 456 12.64 0.69 4.17
C ALA A 456 11.20 0.26 4.49
N LEU A 457 10.23 0.60 3.63
CA LEU A 457 8.82 0.23 3.80
C LEU A 457 8.60 -1.29 3.80
N ARG A 458 9.28 -2.04 2.92
CA ARG A 458 9.19 -3.50 2.85
C ARG A 458 9.75 -4.15 4.11
N ARG A 459 10.86 -3.63 4.64
CA ARG A 459 11.48 -4.11 5.88
C ARG A 459 10.56 -3.90 7.09
N ILE A 460 9.99 -2.71 7.21
CA ILE A 460 9.01 -2.37 8.26
C ILE A 460 7.80 -3.31 8.18
N TRP A 461 7.24 -3.51 6.99
CA TRP A 461 6.09 -4.39 6.81
C TRP A 461 6.39 -5.85 7.17
N LYS A 462 7.53 -6.39 6.73
CA LYS A 462 7.98 -7.74 7.10
C LYS A 462 8.19 -7.88 8.61
N SER A 463 8.77 -6.86 9.24
CA SER A 463 8.98 -6.79 10.70
C SER A 463 7.65 -6.86 11.46
N ILE A 464 6.66 -6.06 11.06
CA ILE A 464 5.31 -6.10 11.65
C ILE A 464 4.68 -7.48 11.47
N ARG A 465 4.72 -8.04 10.26
CA ARG A 465 4.08 -9.34 9.96
C ARG A 465 4.71 -10.48 10.77
N PHE A 466 6.04 -10.47 10.90
CA PHE A 466 6.76 -11.44 11.69
C PHE A 466 6.46 -11.27 13.19
N GLY A 467 6.54 -10.05 13.72
CA GLY A 467 6.21 -9.79 15.12
C GLY A 467 4.78 -10.20 15.49
N ILE A 468 3.80 -9.98 14.61
CA ILE A 468 2.42 -10.45 14.82
C ILE A 468 2.33 -11.97 14.84
N LYS A 469 3.08 -12.65 13.98
CA LYS A 469 3.12 -14.12 13.93
C LYS A 469 3.64 -14.66 15.26
N GLU A 470 4.79 -14.18 15.72
CA GLU A 470 5.41 -14.65 16.96
C GLU A 470 4.58 -14.28 18.21
N ALA A 471 3.94 -13.11 18.21
CA ALA A 471 3.09 -12.67 19.31
C ALA A 471 1.74 -13.41 19.39
N ARG A 472 1.27 -14.07 18.31
CA ARG A 472 0.03 -14.86 18.30
C ARG A 472 0.23 -16.35 18.58
N THR A 473 1.47 -16.82 18.68
CA THR A 473 1.75 -18.22 18.98
C THR A 473 1.32 -18.52 20.42
N PRO A 474 0.43 -19.51 20.67
CA PRO A 474 -0.12 -19.79 22.00
C PRO A 474 0.99 -20.07 23.03
N ARG A 475 1.01 -19.35 24.16
CA ARG A 475 1.88 -19.55 25.33
C ARG A 475 1.27 -18.94 26.60
N SER A 476 1.83 -19.31 27.76
CA SER A 476 1.43 -18.85 29.10
C SER A 476 1.46 -17.31 29.28
N ALA A 477 2.49 -16.63 28.75
CA ALA A 477 2.59 -15.17 28.78
C ALA A 477 3.39 -14.62 27.58
N THR A 478 2.93 -13.51 26.98
CA THR A 478 3.65 -12.81 25.88
C THR A 478 3.73 -11.30 26.16
N VAL A 479 4.88 -10.68 25.88
CA VAL A 479 5.09 -9.22 25.91
C VAL A 479 5.79 -8.78 24.62
N VAL A 480 5.39 -7.61 24.09
CA VAL A 480 6.14 -6.90 23.05
C VAL A 480 7.02 -5.86 23.72
N SER A 481 8.33 -5.94 23.54
CA SER A 481 9.31 -5.01 24.10
C SER A 481 10.03 -4.24 22.99
N VAL A 482 10.41 -2.99 23.22
CA VAL A 482 11.09 -2.17 22.21
C VAL A 482 12.14 -1.27 22.82
N GLN A 483 13.27 -1.11 22.12
CA GLN A 483 14.46 -0.41 22.62
C GLN A 483 14.42 1.13 22.45
N ASP A 484 13.44 1.67 21.73
CA ASP A 484 13.24 3.11 21.58
C ASP A 484 11.76 3.48 21.44
N PRO A 485 11.35 4.70 21.85
CA PRO A 485 9.98 5.18 21.69
C PRO A 485 9.74 5.79 20.30
N PHE A 486 10.57 5.54 19.28
CA PHE A 486 10.48 6.23 17.99
C PHE A 486 9.98 5.29 16.89
N ALA A 487 10.82 5.04 15.89
CA ALA A 487 10.44 4.29 14.70
C ALA A 487 10.26 2.79 15.00
N ALA A 488 11.12 2.19 15.83
CA ALA A 488 10.88 0.83 16.31
C ALA A 488 9.69 0.81 17.27
N GLY A 489 9.56 1.85 18.12
CA GLY A 489 8.43 2.05 19.02
C GLY A 489 7.08 1.97 18.30
N LEU A 490 6.98 2.61 17.14
CA LEU A 490 5.77 2.56 16.31
C LEU A 490 5.49 1.16 15.76
N VAL A 491 6.53 0.42 15.34
CA VAL A 491 6.40 -0.97 14.87
C VAL A 491 5.92 -1.87 16.00
N ALA A 492 6.54 -1.79 17.17
CA ALA A 492 6.16 -2.53 18.36
C ALA A 492 4.74 -2.20 18.82
N TYR A 493 4.35 -0.92 18.80
CA TYR A 493 2.99 -0.49 19.09
C TYR A 493 1.97 -1.09 18.11
N ILE A 494 2.26 -1.12 16.80
CA ILE A 494 1.38 -1.76 15.82
C ILE A 494 1.24 -3.27 16.11
N ILE A 495 2.35 -3.96 16.40
CA ILE A 495 2.34 -5.39 16.75
C ILE A 495 1.47 -5.63 17.99
N SER A 496 1.72 -4.88 19.08
CA SER A 496 0.97 -4.95 20.33
C SER A 496 -0.53 -4.72 20.10
N ARG A 497 -0.92 -3.63 19.44
CA ARG A 497 -2.34 -3.30 19.23
C ARG A 497 -3.07 -4.31 18.33
N TRP A 498 -2.37 -4.95 17.40
CA TRP A 498 -2.96 -5.93 16.47
C TRP A 498 -3.04 -7.36 17.04
N THR A 499 -2.29 -7.62 18.09
CA THR A 499 -2.21 -8.93 18.78
C THR A 499 -2.89 -8.91 20.14
N ASN A 500 -3.21 -7.71 20.66
CA ASN A 500 -3.72 -7.49 22.01
C ASN A 500 -2.73 -7.92 23.11
N VAL A 501 -1.43 -7.92 22.78
CA VAL A 501 -0.32 -8.22 23.68
C VAL A 501 0.20 -6.92 24.30
N PRO A 502 0.54 -6.90 25.60
CA PRO A 502 1.09 -5.72 26.26
C PRO A 502 2.41 -5.22 25.64
N LEU A 503 2.60 -3.90 25.65
CA LEU A 503 3.76 -3.19 25.15
C LEU A 503 4.59 -2.62 26.31
N GLU A 504 5.87 -3.00 26.34
CA GLU A 504 6.90 -2.34 27.14
C GLU A 504 7.80 -1.51 26.21
N ILE A 505 8.06 -0.26 26.58
CA ILE A 505 8.97 0.66 25.85
C ILE A 505 10.18 0.95 26.74
N GLN A 506 11.39 0.79 26.20
CA GLN A 506 12.62 1.11 26.90
C GLN A 506 13.13 2.48 26.45
N GLU A 507 13.29 3.39 27.40
CA GLU A 507 13.90 4.71 27.20
C GLU A 507 15.32 4.68 27.77
N HIS A 508 16.30 4.53 26.88
CA HIS A 508 17.73 4.48 27.24
C HIS A 508 18.43 5.84 27.15
N GLY A 509 17.74 6.88 26.68
CA GLY A 509 18.28 8.23 26.50
C GLY A 509 17.43 9.27 27.24
N ASP A 510 17.92 10.51 27.30
CA ASP A 510 17.13 11.65 27.76
C ASP A 510 16.71 12.53 26.57
N PHE A 511 15.97 11.95 25.63
CA PHE A 511 15.55 12.63 24.41
C PHE A 511 14.53 13.76 24.66
N PHE A 512 13.86 13.73 25.80
CA PHE A 512 12.74 14.62 26.13
C PHE A 512 13.15 15.83 26.97
N SER A 513 14.41 15.93 27.41
CA SER A 513 15.02 17.13 28.02
C SER A 513 15.03 18.37 27.10
N GLY A 514 14.88 18.16 25.79
CA GLY A 514 14.70 19.23 24.80
C GLY A 514 15.94 19.58 23.98
N ALA A 515 17.14 19.19 24.40
CA ALA A 515 18.37 19.42 23.61
C ALA A 515 18.29 18.73 22.24
N TRP A 516 17.98 17.43 22.23
CA TRP A 516 17.86 16.62 21.01
C TRP A 516 16.73 17.10 20.07
N ALA A 517 15.58 17.48 20.63
CA ALA A 517 14.44 17.98 19.87
C ALA A 517 14.72 19.34 19.18
N LYS A 518 15.65 20.14 19.70
CA LYS A 518 16.02 21.44 19.11
C LYS A 518 16.99 21.30 17.92
N GLU A 519 17.69 20.17 17.78
CA GLU A 519 18.67 19.96 16.70
C GLU A 519 18.05 19.91 15.30
N SER A 520 16.81 19.42 15.16
CA SER A 520 16.12 19.40 13.87
C SER A 520 14.59 19.31 14.01
N TRP A 521 13.87 19.77 12.98
CA TRP A 521 12.42 19.62 12.91
C TRP A 521 11.97 18.15 12.89
N LYS A 522 12.81 17.25 12.33
CA LYS A 522 12.57 15.79 12.34
C LYS A 522 12.58 15.25 13.76
N ASN A 523 13.51 15.69 14.60
CA ASN A 523 13.57 15.29 16.01
C ASN A 523 12.38 15.83 16.81
N ARG A 524 11.86 17.03 16.49
CA ARG A 524 10.60 17.53 17.08
C ARG A 524 9.42 16.61 16.78
N LEU A 525 9.29 16.18 15.52
CA LEU A 525 8.24 15.23 15.12
C LEU A 525 8.39 13.89 15.85
N TRP A 526 9.61 13.34 15.90
CA TRP A 526 9.87 12.09 16.61
C TRP A 526 9.65 12.21 18.12
N SER A 527 9.98 13.35 18.73
CA SER A 527 9.67 13.62 20.14
C SER A 527 8.16 13.61 20.39
N TRP A 528 7.35 14.18 19.49
CA TRP A 528 5.89 14.13 19.59
C TRP A 528 5.36 12.69 19.45
N ILE A 529 5.87 11.92 18.48
CA ILE A 529 5.51 10.50 18.32
C ILE A 529 5.91 9.69 19.55
N GLY A 530 7.12 9.91 20.08
CA GLY A 530 7.62 9.21 21.26
C GLY A 530 6.78 9.47 22.50
N ARG A 531 6.39 10.73 22.74
CA ARG A 531 5.41 11.07 23.79
C ARG A 531 4.11 10.30 23.58
N PHE A 532 3.55 10.31 22.38
CA PHE A 532 2.30 9.60 22.07
C PHE A 532 2.37 8.09 22.38
N LEU A 533 3.50 7.45 22.09
CA LEU A 533 3.75 6.03 22.31
C LEU A 533 3.98 5.71 23.79
N LEU A 534 4.78 6.50 24.50
CA LEU A 534 5.06 6.34 25.93
C LEU A 534 3.77 6.39 26.78
N HIS A 535 2.84 7.29 26.47
CA HIS A 535 1.53 7.36 27.16
C HIS A 535 0.65 6.11 26.96
N ARG A 536 0.96 5.29 25.95
CA ARG A 536 0.18 4.10 25.56
C ARG A 536 0.88 2.79 25.89
N ALA A 537 2.12 2.84 26.35
CA ALA A 537 2.83 1.70 26.86
C ALA A 537 2.18 1.22 28.17
N GLU A 538 2.08 -0.08 28.33
CA GLU A 538 1.63 -0.70 29.58
C GLU A 538 2.73 -0.61 30.65
N ARG A 539 4.01 -0.69 30.24
CA ARG A 539 5.18 -0.35 31.07
C ARG A 539 6.24 0.41 30.28
N VAL A 540 7.05 1.18 31.00
CA VAL A 540 8.21 1.90 30.46
C VAL A 540 9.43 1.57 31.31
N ARG A 541 10.52 1.16 30.69
CA ARG A 541 11.81 0.96 31.38
C ARG A 541 12.65 2.21 31.20
N ALA A 542 13.02 2.85 32.31
CA ALA A 542 13.96 3.97 32.36
C ALA A 542 15.31 3.49 32.89
N VAL A 543 16.39 4.11 32.44
CA VAL A 543 17.75 3.75 32.88
C VAL A 543 18.20 4.45 34.17
N SER A 544 17.53 5.51 34.61
CA SER A 544 17.86 6.26 35.83
C SER A 544 16.63 6.98 36.40
N GLU A 545 16.70 7.40 37.67
CA GLU A 545 15.64 8.20 38.32
C GLU A 545 15.37 9.50 37.57
N ARG A 546 16.43 10.20 37.12
CA ARG A 546 16.29 11.44 36.35
C ARG A 546 15.49 11.26 35.06
N VAL A 547 15.73 10.16 34.33
CA VAL A 547 14.93 9.84 33.13
C VAL A 547 13.47 9.57 33.51
N LYS A 548 13.21 8.85 34.62
CA LYS A 548 11.86 8.65 35.12
C LYS A 548 11.17 9.97 35.48
N GLU A 549 11.84 10.87 36.20
CA GLU A 549 11.29 12.20 36.51
C GLU A 549 10.92 12.99 35.25
N HIS A 550 11.75 12.89 34.20
CA HIS A 550 11.47 13.52 32.91
C HIS A 550 10.23 12.90 32.24
N LEU A 551 10.13 11.57 32.27
CA LEU A 551 8.97 10.82 31.74
C LEU A 551 7.68 11.15 32.51
N VAL A 552 7.75 11.30 33.83
CA VAL A 552 6.62 11.73 34.67
C VAL A 552 6.19 13.15 34.31
N ARG A 553 7.14 14.08 34.14
CA ARG A 553 6.85 15.47 33.75
C ARG A 553 6.15 15.59 32.39
N ILE A 554 6.38 14.66 31.46
CA ILE A 554 5.69 14.65 30.16
C ILE A 554 4.36 13.89 30.17
N GLY A 555 3.92 13.34 31.33
CA GLY A 555 2.61 12.73 31.52
C GLY A 555 2.57 11.19 31.57
N VAL A 556 3.72 10.52 31.67
CA VAL A 556 3.76 9.06 31.88
C VAL A 556 3.51 8.76 33.36
N ALA A 557 2.57 7.87 33.65
CA ALA A 557 2.22 7.53 35.03
C ALA A 557 3.40 6.82 35.74
N SER A 558 3.75 7.27 36.94
CA SER A 558 4.94 6.81 37.66
C SER A 558 4.92 5.32 38.02
N ASP A 559 3.73 4.74 38.21
CA ASP A 559 3.49 3.33 38.50
C ASP A 559 3.80 2.42 37.29
N ARG A 560 3.91 2.99 36.08
CA ARG A 560 4.27 2.27 34.86
C ARG A 560 5.76 2.31 34.56
N ILE A 561 6.56 3.04 35.32
CA ILE A 561 7.98 3.27 35.01
C ILE A 561 8.86 2.44 35.96
N ASP A 562 9.59 1.48 35.40
CA ASP A 562 10.62 0.73 36.13
C ASP A 562 11.99 1.34 35.88
N ILE A 563 12.78 1.55 36.94
CA ILE A 563 14.18 1.96 36.81
C ILE A 563 15.04 0.71 36.80
N ILE A 564 15.56 0.38 35.62
CA ILE A 564 16.44 -0.75 35.42
C ILE A 564 17.63 -0.26 34.58
N PRO A 565 18.81 -0.05 35.21
CA PRO A 565 20.04 0.33 34.51
C PRO A 565 20.45 -0.63 33.39
N VAL A 566 21.38 -0.19 32.55
CA VAL A 566 21.98 -1.07 31.51
C VAL A 566 22.96 -2.04 32.17
N SER A 567 22.73 -3.33 31.98
CA SER A 567 23.59 -4.39 32.52
C SER A 567 24.96 -4.41 31.83
N GLN A 568 26.06 -4.43 32.61
CA GLN A 568 27.43 -4.42 32.11
C GLN A 568 28.32 -5.34 32.98
N THR A 569 29.43 -5.81 32.40
CA THR A 569 30.49 -6.51 33.15
C THR A 569 31.44 -5.46 33.73
N LEU A 570 31.62 -5.44 35.05
CA LEU A 570 32.42 -4.44 35.76
C LEU A 570 33.73 -5.02 36.33
N THR A 571 34.17 -6.16 35.81
CA THR A 571 35.40 -6.83 36.26
C THR A 571 36.61 -6.24 35.55
N PHE A 572 37.33 -5.34 36.22
CA PHE A 572 38.57 -4.75 35.75
C PHE A 572 39.69 -4.98 36.76
N ALA A 573 40.91 -5.23 36.26
CA ALA A 573 42.09 -5.26 37.11
C ALA A 573 42.32 -3.86 37.73
N PRO A 574 42.75 -3.75 39.01
CA PRO A 574 43.12 -2.47 39.58
C PRO A 574 44.23 -1.80 38.76
N VAL A 575 43.96 -0.63 38.18
CA VAL A 575 45.01 0.22 37.61
C VAL A 575 45.39 1.25 38.69
N ILE A 576 46.33 0.91 39.57
CA ILE A 576 46.94 1.91 40.47
C ILE A 576 48.25 2.34 39.84
N ARG A 577 48.28 3.52 39.22
CA ARG A 577 49.51 4.10 38.66
C ARG A 577 49.77 5.50 39.21
N THR A 578 51.06 5.81 39.30
CA THR A 578 51.58 7.17 39.45
C THR A 578 52.02 7.60 38.05
N PRO A 579 51.66 8.79 37.54
CA PRO A 579 51.96 9.19 36.17
C PRO A 579 53.46 9.02 35.87
N ALA A 580 53.77 8.04 35.02
CA ALA A 580 55.13 7.76 34.58
C ALA A 580 55.44 8.67 33.40
N SER A 581 56.39 9.58 33.61
CA SER A 581 56.78 10.72 32.76
C SER A 581 55.82 11.92 32.85
N GLY A 582 56.36 13.13 32.92
CA GLY A 582 55.65 14.38 33.27
C GLY A 582 54.61 14.90 32.27
N THR A 583 53.87 14.02 31.59
CA THR A 583 52.75 14.33 30.68
C THR A 583 51.49 13.61 31.18
N PHE A 584 50.43 14.37 31.47
CA PHE A 584 49.17 13.84 32.00
C PHE A 584 48.23 13.34 30.89
N ARG A 585 47.75 12.09 30.96
CA ARG A 585 47.02 11.41 29.89
C ARG A 585 45.51 11.45 30.09
N LEU A 586 44.82 12.17 29.22
CA LEU A 586 43.36 12.27 29.14
C LEU A 586 42.82 11.27 28.11
N VAL A 587 41.75 10.54 28.43
CA VAL A 587 41.09 9.63 27.50
C VAL A 587 39.60 9.92 27.35
N ALA A 588 39.09 9.82 26.12
CA ALA A 588 37.67 9.99 25.81
C ALA A 588 37.15 8.90 24.84
N PRO A 589 36.97 7.66 25.31
CA PRO A 589 36.33 6.59 24.53
C PRO A 589 34.85 6.89 24.26
N CYS A 590 34.49 7.13 23.00
CA CYS A 590 33.09 7.28 22.60
C CYS A 590 32.89 7.21 21.08
N ARG A 591 31.63 7.12 20.66
CA ARG A 591 31.25 7.29 19.25
C ARG A 591 31.35 8.75 18.82
N PHE A 592 31.94 9.04 17.66
CA PHE A 592 32.14 10.42 17.19
C PHE A 592 30.86 10.98 16.55
N VAL A 593 29.98 11.49 17.40
CA VAL A 593 28.71 12.14 17.04
C VAL A 593 28.55 13.45 17.82
N LYS A 594 27.77 14.41 17.29
CA LYS A 594 27.54 15.73 17.91
C LYS A 594 27.10 15.65 19.37
N GLN A 595 26.34 14.62 19.72
CA GLN A 595 25.93 14.32 21.10
C GLN A 595 27.10 14.28 22.08
N LYS A 596 28.23 13.71 21.69
CA LYS A 596 29.37 13.47 22.59
C LYS A 596 30.19 14.72 22.87
N GLY A 597 29.91 15.84 22.20
CA GLY A 597 30.53 17.13 22.50
C GLY A 597 32.06 17.14 22.39
N LEU A 598 32.62 16.32 21.49
CA LEU A 598 34.07 16.24 21.29
C LEU A 598 34.66 17.54 20.74
N ASP A 599 33.85 18.34 20.05
CA ASP A 599 34.22 19.69 19.65
C ASP A 599 34.51 20.60 20.85
N VAL A 600 33.74 20.47 21.94
CA VAL A 600 33.98 21.21 23.20
C VAL A 600 35.26 20.70 23.87
N LEU A 601 35.53 19.39 23.81
CA LEU A 601 36.74 18.80 24.38
C LEU A 601 38.00 19.25 23.64
N LEU A 602 37.93 19.49 22.33
CA LEU A 602 39.03 20.12 21.58
C LEU A 602 39.24 21.59 22.00
N ASP A 603 38.16 22.31 22.32
CA ASP A 603 38.29 23.68 22.86
C ASP A 603 38.94 23.69 24.25
N VAL A 604 38.66 22.65 25.07
CA VAL A 604 39.36 22.41 26.35
C VAL A 604 40.84 22.13 26.12
N ALA A 605 41.19 21.25 25.20
CA ALA A 605 42.60 20.94 24.87
C ALA A 605 43.36 22.21 24.44
N ARG A 606 42.72 23.07 23.64
CA ARG A 606 43.28 24.38 23.28
C ARG A 606 43.52 25.26 24.51
N LEU A 607 42.56 25.36 25.43
CA LEU A 607 42.72 26.14 26.67
C LEU A 607 43.87 25.62 27.54
N LEU A 608 43.99 24.30 27.70
CA LEU A 608 45.08 23.68 28.45
C LEU A 608 46.45 23.97 27.80
N LYS A 609 46.54 23.88 26.47
CA LYS A 609 47.77 24.19 25.72
C LYS A 609 48.15 25.67 25.85
N THR A 610 47.20 26.60 25.75
CA THR A 610 47.44 28.03 25.94
C THR A 610 47.90 28.37 27.36
N ARG A 611 47.51 27.58 28.36
CA ARG A 611 47.96 27.73 29.76
C ARG A 611 49.32 27.10 30.05
N GLY A 612 49.98 26.51 29.05
CA GLY A 612 51.31 25.88 29.23
C GLY A 612 51.27 24.54 29.97
N ILE A 613 50.11 23.90 30.08
CA ILE A 613 49.94 22.61 30.77
C ILE A 613 50.43 21.47 29.87
N ARG A 614 51.26 20.57 30.40
CA ARG A 614 51.73 19.36 29.69
C ARG A 614 50.72 18.22 29.81
N PHE A 615 50.00 17.91 28.72
CA PHE A 615 49.02 16.83 28.66
C PHE A 615 49.04 16.12 27.31
N ALA A 616 48.43 14.94 27.25
CA ALA A 616 48.11 14.22 26.02
C ALA A 616 46.64 13.78 26.06
N LEU A 617 45.85 14.08 25.04
CA LEU A 617 44.45 13.70 24.91
C LEU A 617 44.28 12.64 23.82
N THR A 618 43.73 11.49 24.17
CA THR A 618 43.40 10.42 23.21
C THR A 618 41.89 10.30 23.05
N LEU A 619 41.39 10.61 21.85
CA LEU A 619 40.02 10.38 21.42
C LEU A 619 39.92 8.98 20.81
N ILE A 620 39.21 8.06 21.46
CA ILE A 620 39.16 6.65 21.06
C ILE A 620 37.77 6.33 20.52
N GLY A 621 37.67 6.00 19.24
CA GLY A 621 36.41 5.63 18.60
C GLY A 621 36.31 6.02 17.13
N ASP A 622 35.08 6.01 16.62
CA ASP A 622 34.80 6.40 15.24
C ASP A 622 33.37 6.95 15.11
N GLY A 623 33.10 7.62 14.00
CA GLY A 623 31.76 8.11 13.66
C GLY A 623 31.75 9.23 12.63
N PRO A 624 30.54 9.70 12.27
CA PRO A 624 30.35 10.70 11.20
C PRO A 624 31.09 12.03 11.44
N GLU A 625 31.41 12.39 12.69
CA GLU A 625 32.13 13.63 13.00
C GLU A 625 33.65 13.50 12.90
N ARG A 626 34.22 12.31 12.61
CA ARG A 626 35.68 12.09 12.61
C ARG A 626 36.45 13.08 11.76
N ALA A 627 36.10 13.21 10.48
CA ALA A 627 36.78 14.12 9.55
C ALA A 627 36.75 15.57 10.03
N ARG A 628 35.62 16.00 10.60
CA ARG A 628 35.44 17.34 11.18
C ARG A 628 36.29 17.55 12.43
N LEU A 629 36.45 16.52 13.27
CA LEU A 629 37.30 16.59 14.46
C LEU A 629 38.79 16.65 14.08
N GLU A 630 39.23 15.84 13.11
CA GLU A 630 40.59 15.87 12.56
C GLU A 630 40.91 17.24 11.94
N GLU A 631 39.97 17.83 11.19
CA GLU A 631 40.10 19.19 10.68
C GLU A 631 40.20 20.22 11.81
N LYS A 632 39.35 20.12 12.84
CA LYS A 632 39.40 21.03 13.99
C LYS A 632 40.72 20.90 14.78
N VAL A 633 41.28 19.71 14.91
CA VAL A 633 42.62 19.48 15.52
C VAL A 633 43.69 20.25 14.75
N ARG A 634 43.72 20.12 13.42
CA ARG A 634 44.67 20.84 12.56
C ARG A 634 44.50 22.37 12.65
N LEU A 635 43.27 22.85 12.58
CA LEU A 635 42.96 24.29 12.63
C LEU A 635 43.30 24.93 13.98
N LEU A 636 43.22 24.15 15.07
CA LEU A 636 43.57 24.61 16.41
C LEU A 636 45.04 24.34 16.78
N HIS A 637 45.84 23.79 15.86
CA HIS A 637 47.24 23.40 16.07
C HIS A 637 47.41 22.47 17.28
N LEU A 638 46.62 21.40 17.35
CA LEU A 638 46.59 20.46 18.48
C LEU A 638 47.24 19.11 18.16
N ASP A 639 47.87 18.95 17.00
CA ASP A 639 48.39 17.67 16.48
C ASP A 639 49.50 17.02 17.36
N ASP A 640 50.18 17.82 18.17
CA ASP A 640 51.22 17.40 19.13
C ASP A 640 50.65 16.86 20.45
N VAL A 641 49.42 17.24 20.81
CA VAL A 641 48.80 16.93 22.10
C VAL A 641 47.51 16.12 21.99
N VAL A 642 46.88 16.04 20.81
CA VAL A 642 45.64 15.27 20.57
C VAL A 642 45.90 14.12 19.59
N ARG A 643 45.52 12.90 19.98
CA ARG A 643 45.53 11.71 19.12
C ARG A 643 44.11 11.18 18.92
N ILE A 644 43.81 10.77 17.69
CA ILE A 644 42.53 10.12 17.34
C ILE A 644 42.84 8.67 16.99
N GLU A 645 42.32 7.74 17.79
CA GLU A 645 42.54 6.30 17.65
C GLU A 645 41.24 5.55 17.33
N PRO A 646 41.29 4.44 16.57
CA PRO A 646 40.14 3.59 16.35
C PRO A 646 39.65 2.94 17.66
N TRP A 647 38.41 2.45 17.66
CA TRP A 647 37.86 1.72 18.80
C TRP A 647 38.65 0.43 19.10
N ARG A 648 38.94 0.17 20.38
CA ARG A 648 39.62 -1.03 20.89
C ARG A 648 38.85 -1.64 22.07
N ASP A 649 39.22 -2.85 22.49
CA ASP A 649 38.59 -3.53 23.63
C ASP A 649 38.63 -2.66 24.89
N THR A 650 37.52 -2.60 25.63
CA THR A 650 37.38 -1.75 26.82
C THR A 650 38.23 -2.23 28.00
N SER A 651 38.63 -3.51 28.03
CA SER A 651 39.46 -4.08 29.10
C SER A 651 40.87 -3.51 29.16
N THR A 652 41.47 -3.17 28.01
CA THR A 652 42.81 -2.58 27.90
C THR A 652 42.79 -1.06 27.71
N LEU A 653 41.60 -0.47 27.59
CA LEU A 653 41.43 0.95 27.31
C LEU A 653 41.92 1.84 28.45
N TRP A 654 41.84 1.34 29.68
CA TRP A 654 42.08 2.07 30.91
C TRP A 654 43.51 2.01 31.43
N ASP A 655 44.35 1.10 30.90
CA ASP A 655 45.68 0.78 31.44
C ASP A 655 46.67 1.97 31.46
N ASP A 656 46.47 2.94 30.56
CA ASP A 656 47.33 4.12 30.39
C ASP A 656 46.60 5.46 30.58
N ALA A 657 45.43 5.47 31.24
CA ALA A 657 44.62 6.67 31.44
C ALA A 657 44.83 7.31 32.83
N ASP A 658 45.22 8.59 32.89
CA ASP A 658 45.28 9.36 34.14
C ASP A 658 43.92 9.99 34.50
N LEU A 659 43.09 10.29 33.50
CA LEU A 659 41.77 10.89 33.66
C LEU A 659 40.83 10.54 32.50
N PHE A 660 39.62 10.07 32.80
CA PHE A 660 38.56 9.92 31.82
C PHE A 660 37.70 11.19 31.73
N VAL A 661 37.46 11.68 30.51
CA VAL A 661 36.68 12.90 30.25
C VAL A 661 35.46 12.62 29.38
N LEU A 662 34.27 12.95 29.90
CA LEU A 662 32.99 12.91 29.16
C LEU A 662 32.45 14.33 28.94
N SER A 663 32.53 14.83 27.70
CA SER A 663 32.04 16.17 27.32
C SER A 663 30.65 16.18 26.66
N SER A 664 29.81 15.18 26.96
CA SER A 664 28.55 14.97 26.24
C SER A 664 27.51 16.07 26.48
N ARG A 665 26.73 16.38 25.45
CA ARG A 665 25.60 17.33 25.50
C ARG A 665 24.32 16.71 26.06
N TYR A 666 24.17 15.41 25.87
CA TYR A 666 23.14 14.57 26.46
C TYR A 666 23.64 13.13 26.49
N GLU A 667 23.23 12.34 27.48
CA GLU A 667 23.70 10.97 27.67
C GLU A 667 22.54 10.05 28.08
N GLY A 668 22.70 8.75 27.78
CA GLY A 668 21.77 7.72 28.23
C GLY A 668 22.15 7.16 29.59
N TRP A 669 22.87 6.02 29.57
CA TRP A 669 23.45 5.38 30.76
C TRP A 669 24.95 5.71 30.98
N GLY A 670 25.66 6.25 29.99
CA GLY A 670 27.08 6.59 30.18
C GLY A 670 27.94 5.38 30.53
N ARG A 671 27.87 4.31 29.72
CA ARG A 671 28.57 3.03 29.94
C ARG A 671 30.06 3.20 30.30
N THR A 672 30.76 4.04 29.54
CA THR A 672 32.20 4.32 29.73
C THR A 672 32.52 5.05 31.03
N VAL A 673 31.57 5.81 31.61
CA VAL A 673 31.71 6.41 32.95
C VAL A 673 31.78 5.31 33.98
N VAL A 674 30.84 4.36 33.93
CA VAL A 674 30.78 3.25 34.88
C VAL A 674 31.96 2.31 34.73
N GLU A 675 32.40 2.05 33.50
CA GLU A 675 33.61 1.26 33.21
C GLU A 675 34.87 1.93 33.76
N ALA A 676 35.03 3.26 33.57
CA ALA A 676 36.14 4.02 34.15
C ALA A 676 36.14 3.97 35.69
N MET A 677 34.98 4.15 36.31
CA MET A 677 34.82 4.03 37.77
C MET A 677 35.24 2.64 38.25
N ALA A 678 34.80 1.57 37.57
CA ALA A 678 35.13 0.19 37.94
C ALA A 678 36.62 -0.14 37.76
N ALA A 679 37.27 0.44 36.75
CA ALA A 679 38.71 0.34 36.53
C ALA A 679 39.56 1.14 37.54
N GLY A 680 38.93 2.04 38.31
CA GLY A 680 39.63 2.94 39.23
C GLY A 680 40.28 4.14 38.54
N VAL A 681 39.75 4.55 37.37
CA VAL A 681 40.19 5.75 36.66
C VAL A 681 39.36 6.94 37.14
N PRO A 682 39.98 8.08 37.54
CA PRO A 682 39.24 9.28 37.92
C PRO A 682 38.37 9.80 36.77
N VAL A 683 37.18 10.35 37.09
CA VAL A 683 36.19 10.77 36.08
C VAL A 683 35.84 12.25 36.18
N VAL A 684 35.92 12.94 35.04
CA VAL A 684 35.34 14.28 34.83
C VAL A 684 34.26 14.18 33.76
N ALA A 685 33.04 14.61 34.06
CA ALA A 685 31.91 14.48 33.16
C ALA A 685 31.04 15.75 33.12
N THR A 686 30.18 15.85 32.10
CA THR A 686 29.12 16.86 32.06
C THR A 686 27.86 16.38 32.80
N ASP A 687 27.07 17.31 33.37
CA ASP A 687 25.79 17.02 34.04
C ASP A 687 24.70 16.67 33.01
N VAL A 688 24.71 15.43 32.53
CA VAL A 688 23.78 14.94 31.50
C VAL A 688 23.26 13.55 31.79
N GLY A 689 22.00 13.31 31.41
CA GLY A 689 21.37 11.99 31.51
C GLY A 689 21.49 11.41 32.92
N CYS A 690 21.91 10.16 33.00
CA CYS A 690 22.11 9.44 34.26
C CYS A 690 23.38 9.81 35.05
N VAL A 691 24.33 10.60 34.51
CA VAL A 691 25.64 10.82 35.16
C VAL A 691 25.44 11.41 36.56
N GLY A 692 24.61 12.45 36.68
CA GLY A 692 24.27 13.06 37.97
C GLY A 692 23.41 12.19 38.90
N SER A 693 22.95 11.00 38.47
CA SER A 693 22.17 10.08 39.31
C SER A 693 23.02 9.06 40.06
N PHE A 694 24.26 8.81 39.61
CA PHE A 694 25.14 7.85 40.26
C PHE A 694 26.53 8.38 40.62
N LEU A 695 27.01 9.42 39.93
CA LEU A 695 28.29 10.07 40.22
C LEU A 695 28.06 11.18 41.25
N ARG A 696 28.63 11.05 42.44
CA ARG A 696 28.55 12.07 43.50
C ARG A 696 29.60 13.16 43.24
N PRO A 697 29.19 14.42 42.99
CA PRO A 697 30.13 15.51 42.76
C PRO A 697 31.14 15.65 43.90
N ASP A 698 32.40 15.87 43.56
CA ASP A 698 33.54 16.04 44.49
C ASP A 698 33.90 14.83 45.36
N VAL A 699 33.15 13.73 45.25
CA VAL A 699 33.37 12.48 46.01
C VAL A 699 33.86 11.37 45.09
N ASP A 700 33.13 11.07 44.02
CA ASP A 700 33.44 9.98 43.08
C ASP A 700 33.87 10.48 41.68
N GLY A 701 33.72 11.78 41.43
CA GLY A 701 34.03 12.41 40.16
C GLY A 701 33.67 13.89 40.18
N LEU A 702 34.04 14.60 39.13
CA LEU A 702 33.71 16.02 38.95
C LEU A 702 32.71 16.22 37.82
N VAL A 703 31.74 17.09 38.05
CA VAL A 703 30.63 17.33 37.12
C VAL A 703 30.54 18.81 36.77
N VAL A 704 30.50 19.12 35.47
CA VAL A 704 30.35 20.50 34.95
C VAL A 704 29.14 20.64 34.04
N ARG A 705 28.71 21.87 33.73
CA ARG A 705 27.61 22.08 32.79
C ARG A 705 28.02 21.73 31.35
N PRO A 706 27.12 21.18 30.53
CA PRO A 706 27.40 20.92 29.11
C PRO A 706 27.75 22.19 28.33
N ASN A 707 28.69 22.07 27.39
CA ASN A 707 29.21 23.17 26.56
C ASN A 707 30.00 24.26 27.31
N ASP A 708 30.38 24.05 28.58
CA ASP A 708 31.24 24.97 29.31
C ASP A 708 32.71 24.51 29.27
N ALA A 709 33.41 24.88 28.19
CA ALA A 709 34.81 24.49 27.99
C ALA A 709 35.76 25.07 29.05
N ARG A 710 35.45 26.24 29.63
CA ARG A 710 36.31 26.87 30.64
C ARG A 710 36.21 26.11 31.96
N ALA A 711 34.99 25.88 32.45
CA ALA A 711 34.77 25.11 33.67
C ALA A 711 35.34 23.69 33.56
N LEU A 712 35.18 23.05 32.38
CA LEU A 712 35.74 21.72 32.14
C LEU A 712 37.28 21.73 32.18
N ALA A 713 37.93 22.75 31.61
CA ALA A 713 39.38 22.90 31.68
C ALA A 713 39.89 23.16 33.11
N ASP A 714 39.22 24.02 33.88
CA ASP A 714 39.60 24.35 35.26
C ASP A 714 39.52 23.12 36.17
N VAL A 715 38.46 22.32 36.00
CA VAL A 715 38.30 21.04 36.70
C VAL A 715 39.42 20.06 36.35
N ILE A 716 39.80 19.94 35.08
CA ILE A 716 40.92 19.07 34.67
C ILE A 716 42.23 19.54 35.30
N VAL A 717 42.51 20.85 35.31
CA VAL A 717 43.71 21.41 35.95
C VAL A 717 43.76 21.08 37.45
N SER A 718 42.63 21.27 38.18
CA SER A 718 42.57 20.91 39.60
C SER A 718 42.88 19.43 39.86
N GLN A 719 42.47 18.54 38.95
CA GLN A 719 42.78 17.12 39.03
C GLN A 719 44.27 16.86 38.80
N MET A 720 44.97 17.66 38.00
CA MET A 720 46.40 17.52 37.78
C MET A 720 47.21 17.99 38.99
N GLU A 721 46.78 19.06 39.65
CA GLU A 721 47.46 19.71 40.78
C GLU A 721 47.26 18.97 42.12
N GLU A 722 46.16 18.25 42.30
CA GLU A 722 45.81 17.57 43.56
C GLU A 722 45.81 16.03 43.45
N PRO A 723 46.98 15.36 43.38
CA PRO A 723 47.08 13.92 43.16
C PRO A 723 46.43 13.07 44.26
N GLU A 724 46.51 13.50 45.52
CA GLU A 724 45.89 12.79 46.64
C GLU A 724 44.35 12.85 46.58
N ARG A 725 43.80 14.01 46.19
CA ARG A 725 42.35 14.14 45.98
C ARG A 725 41.89 13.26 44.83
N ARG A 726 42.61 13.26 43.72
CA ARG A 726 42.35 12.42 42.55
C ARG A 726 42.37 10.92 42.90
N ARG A 727 43.35 10.46 43.70
CA ARG A 727 43.45 9.07 44.18
C ARG A 727 42.26 8.68 45.07
N ARG A 728 41.89 9.52 46.04
CA ARG A 728 40.72 9.27 46.90
C ARG A 728 39.43 9.19 46.09
N MET A 729 39.28 10.07 45.11
CA MET A 729 38.10 10.11 44.23
C MET A 729 37.99 8.86 43.37
N ALA A 730 39.11 8.39 42.79
CA ALA A 730 39.15 7.13 42.06
C ALA A 730 38.82 5.91 42.92
N ALA A 731 39.32 5.86 44.16
CA ALA A 731 38.99 4.78 45.10
C ALA A 731 37.49 4.77 45.44
N SER A 732 36.92 5.95 45.74
CA SER A 732 35.49 6.11 46.03
C SER A 732 34.61 5.78 44.81
N ALA A 733 35.03 6.17 43.61
CA ALA A 733 34.38 5.81 42.35
C ALA A 733 34.32 4.29 42.15
N ARG A 734 35.41 3.58 42.47
CA ARG A 734 35.49 2.13 42.36
C ARG A 734 34.61 1.41 43.37
N GLU A 735 34.60 1.88 44.61
CA GLU A 735 33.68 1.38 45.65
C GLU A 735 32.21 1.59 45.23
N ARG A 736 31.90 2.77 44.69
CA ARG A 736 30.57 3.08 44.15
C ARG A 736 30.20 2.14 42.99
N ALA A 737 31.11 1.88 42.06
CA ALA A 737 30.86 0.95 40.96
C ALA A 737 30.62 -0.49 41.44
N ALA A 738 31.30 -0.93 42.50
CA ALA A 738 31.09 -2.24 43.11
C ALA A 738 29.70 -2.39 43.76
N SER A 739 29.07 -1.29 44.18
CA SER A 739 27.69 -1.28 44.73
C SER A 739 26.60 -1.43 43.67
N PHE A 740 26.94 -1.38 42.37
CA PHE A 740 25.93 -1.48 41.32
C PHE A 740 25.37 -2.89 41.22
N PRO A 741 24.05 -3.04 40.96
CA PRO A 741 23.43 -4.35 40.84
C PRO A 741 24.14 -5.23 39.82
N SER A 742 24.30 -6.50 40.15
CA SER A 742 24.91 -7.46 39.24
C SER A 742 24.07 -7.62 37.96
N ARG A 743 24.70 -8.08 36.88
CA ARG A 743 24.01 -8.36 35.61
C ARG A 743 22.80 -9.27 35.82
N ASP A 744 22.96 -10.32 36.62
CA ASP A 744 21.92 -11.33 36.84
C ASP A 744 20.75 -10.75 37.65
N GLU A 745 21.03 -9.84 38.59
CA GLU A 745 19.99 -9.10 39.30
C GLU A 745 19.19 -8.18 38.38
N LEU A 746 19.86 -7.41 37.52
CA LEU A 746 19.19 -6.52 36.55
C LEU A 746 18.34 -7.31 35.54
N HIS A 747 18.84 -8.45 35.08
CA HIS A 747 18.10 -9.33 34.17
C HIS A 747 16.89 -9.95 34.85
N ARG A 748 17.00 -10.33 36.14
CA ARG A 748 15.87 -10.79 36.95
C ARG A 748 14.79 -9.71 37.08
N ARG A 749 15.17 -8.49 37.49
CA ARG A 749 14.25 -7.33 37.59
C ARG A 749 13.54 -7.05 36.26
N GLN A 750 14.25 -7.15 35.14
CA GLN A 750 13.67 -6.98 33.81
C GLN A 750 12.66 -8.09 33.46
N ARG A 751 12.97 -9.35 33.77
CA ARG A 751 12.03 -10.47 33.59
C ARG A 751 10.79 -10.31 34.46
N ASP A 752 10.95 -9.90 35.72
CA ASP A 752 9.82 -9.68 36.63
C ASP A 752 8.93 -8.53 36.17
N GLY A 753 9.54 -7.46 35.66
CA GLY A 753 8.82 -6.38 34.98
C GLY A 753 7.97 -6.91 33.83
N TRP A 754 8.52 -7.76 32.96
CA TRP A 754 7.73 -8.37 31.89
C TRP A 754 6.63 -9.32 32.40
N ARG A 755 6.94 -10.19 33.36
CA ARG A 755 5.97 -11.16 33.94
C ARG A 755 4.76 -10.46 34.54
N SER A 756 4.98 -9.35 35.24
CA SER A 756 3.90 -8.56 35.84
C SER A 756 2.87 -8.05 34.83
N VAL A 757 3.26 -7.87 33.57
CA VAL A 757 2.37 -7.41 32.50
C VAL A 757 1.87 -8.59 31.66
N GLY A 758 2.71 -9.61 31.46
CA GLY A 758 2.39 -10.81 30.67
C GLY A 758 1.36 -11.74 31.33
N GLY A 759 1.25 -11.74 32.66
CA GLY A 759 0.25 -12.51 33.42
C GLY A 759 -1.17 -11.93 33.40
N VAL A 760 -1.33 -10.69 32.93
CA VAL A 760 -2.65 -10.07 32.70
C VAL A 760 -3.15 -10.45 31.31
N SER A 761 -3.48 -11.73 31.12
CA SER A 761 -4.23 -12.14 29.94
C SER A 761 -5.59 -11.40 29.97
N ARG A 762 -5.92 -10.69 28.88
CA ARG A 762 -7.19 -9.96 28.70
C ARG A 762 -8.42 -10.91 28.55
N GLY A 763 -8.45 -12.03 29.26
CA GLY A 763 -9.55 -12.99 29.21
C GLY A 763 -9.42 -14.04 30.30
N GLY A 764 -10.11 -13.82 31.41
CA GLY A 764 -10.18 -14.76 32.54
C GLY A 764 -10.57 -14.10 33.86
N ALA A 765 -11.71 -13.40 33.93
CA ALA A 765 -12.36 -13.05 35.20
C ALA A 765 -13.87 -12.88 35.02
N SER A 766 -14.62 -13.38 36.01
CA SER A 766 -16.08 -13.49 36.15
C SER A 766 -16.91 -12.22 35.85
N PRO A 767 -18.25 -12.36 35.64
CA PRO A 767 -19.13 -11.25 35.30
C PRO A 767 -19.51 -10.45 36.56
N CYS A 768 -18.73 -9.42 36.90
CA CYS A 768 -19.26 -8.31 37.70
C CYS A 768 -18.42 -7.03 37.55
N ALA A 769 -19.16 -5.92 37.39
CA ALA A 769 -18.75 -4.51 37.38
C ALA A 769 -17.85 -4.00 36.22
N PRO A 770 -18.34 -3.06 35.39
CA PRO A 770 -17.55 -2.41 34.35
C PRO A 770 -16.67 -1.30 34.96
N THR A 771 -15.43 -1.60 35.31
CA THR A 771 -14.44 -0.53 35.57
C THR A 771 -13.97 0.06 34.25
N THR A 772 -14.28 1.34 34.09
CA THR A 772 -13.98 2.25 33.00
C THR A 772 -12.47 2.43 32.78
N SER A 773 -11.88 1.59 31.93
CA SER A 773 -10.60 1.87 31.27
C SER A 773 -10.76 1.65 29.77
N THR A 774 -11.30 2.67 29.12
CA THR A 774 -11.37 2.81 27.66
C THR A 774 -9.96 3.05 27.12
N SER A 775 -9.16 1.98 26.99
CA SER A 775 -7.97 2.08 26.14
C SER A 775 -8.43 2.44 24.71
N PRO A 776 -7.92 3.53 24.08
CA PRO A 776 -8.41 3.91 22.76
C PRO A 776 -8.01 2.83 21.77
N ARG A 777 -8.99 2.07 21.25
CA ARG A 777 -8.82 1.29 20.03
C ARG A 777 -8.49 2.29 18.90
N PHE A 778 -7.21 2.59 18.72
CA PHE A 778 -6.74 3.22 17.51
C PHE A 778 -6.97 2.21 16.39
N ASP A 779 -8.01 2.44 15.60
CA ASP A 779 -8.40 1.53 14.54
C ASP A 779 -7.34 1.62 13.46
N LEU A 780 -6.58 0.54 13.24
CA LEU A 780 -5.58 0.47 12.18
C LEU A 780 -6.16 0.91 10.82
N TRP A 781 -7.46 0.70 10.61
CA TRP A 781 -8.19 1.17 9.44
C TRP A 781 -8.36 2.69 9.35
N ILE A 782 -8.44 3.40 10.48
CA ILE A 782 -8.41 4.87 10.48
C ILE A 782 -7.03 5.34 10.06
N LEU A 783 -5.96 4.72 10.56
CA LEU A 783 -4.61 5.07 10.11
C LEU A 783 -4.42 4.78 8.62
N ALA A 784 -4.84 3.60 8.16
CA ALA A 784 -4.80 3.25 6.75
C ALA A 784 -5.59 4.25 5.89
N PHE A 785 -6.76 4.68 6.36
CA PHE A 785 -7.54 5.73 5.72
C PHE A 785 -6.80 7.06 5.66
N LEU A 786 -6.25 7.55 6.79
CA LEU A 786 -5.51 8.80 6.83
C LEU A 786 -4.27 8.76 5.93
N VAL A 787 -3.51 7.66 5.97
CA VAL A 787 -2.34 7.46 5.10
C VAL A 787 -2.77 7.43 3.63
N PHE A 788 -3.84 6.72 3.29
CA PHE A 788 -4.36 6.68 1.92
C PHE A 788 -4.81 8.06 1.44
N VAL A 789 -5.50 8.82 2.29
CA VAL A 789 -5.91 10.19 1.99
C VAL A 789 -4.67 11.03 1.69
N VAL A 790 -3.68 11.07 2.58
CA VAL A 790 -2.45 11.86 2.41
C VAL A 790 -1.69 11.45 1.15
N LEU A 791 -1.49 10.15 0.92
CA LEU A 791 -0.80 9.65 -0.28
C LEU A 791 -1.57 9.99 -1.56
N SER A 792 -2.90 9.87 -1.55
CA SER A 792 -3.73 10.26 -2.69
C SER A 792 -3.63 11.76 -2.97
N ARG A 793 -3.56 12.60 -1.94
CA ARG A 793 -3.40 14.05 -2.08
C ARG A 793 -2.02 14.42 -2.58
N ALA A 794 -0.97 13.79 -2.06
CA ALA A 794 0.39 13.99 -2.55
C ALA A 794 0.51 13.60 -4.03
N ALA A 795 -0.08 12.46 -4.43
CA ALA A 795 -0.12 12.04 -5.82
C ALA A 795 -0.90 13.04 -6.70
N SER A 796 -2.05 13.52 -6.23
CA SER A 796 -2.83 14.54 -6.90
C SER A 796 -2.02 15.83 -7.14
N VAL A 797 -1.34 16.35 -6.11
CA VAL A 797 -0.46 17.53 -6.24
C VAL A 797 0.63 17.28 -7.28
N VAL A 798 1.37 16.18 -7.16
CA VAL A 798 2.48 15.86 -8.10
C VAL A 798 1.98 15.79 -9.55
N LEU A 799 0.82 15.17 -9.77
CA LEU A 799 0.29 14.95 -11.12
C LEU A 799 -0.37 16.19 -11.73
N PHE A 800 -0.84 17.14 -10.92
CA PHE A 800 -1.75 18.19 -11.38
C PHE A 800 -1.44 19.60 -10.86
N HIS A 801 -0.35 19.84 -10.14
CA HIS A 801 0.02 21.19 -9.70
C HIS A 801 0.11 22.20 -10.86
N ASP A 802 0.57 21.76 -12.04
CA ASP A 802 0.64 22.58 -13.25
C ASP A 802 -0.72 23.01 -13.80
N SER A 803 -1.81 22.32 -13.40
CA SER A 803 -3.17 22.69 -13.83
C SER A 803 -3.68 23.99 -13.21
N LEU A 804 -2.96 24.54 -12.22
CA LEU A 804 -3.24 25.85 -11.65
C LEU A 804 -2.90 27.00 -12.61
N VAL A 805 -2.04 26.80 -13.60
CA VAL A 805 -1.51 27.90 -14.44
C VAL A 805 -2.59 28.59 -15.31
N ASN A 806 -3.75 27.96 -15.53
CA ASN A 806 -4.62 28.33 -16.67
C ASN A 806 -6.09 28.67 -16.38
N ARG A 807 -6.56 28.87 -15.14
CA ARG A 807 -8.00 29.13 -14.91
C ARG A 807 -8.33 30.15 -13.81
N GLU A 808 -9.34 30.97 -14.12
CA GLU A 808 -9.93 32.06 -13.35
C GLU A 808 -9.12 33.38 -13.24
N TRP A 809 -8.76 33.97 -14.39
CA TRP A 809 -8.16 35.32 -14.51
C TRP A 809 -8.85 36.37 -13.61
N GLY A 810 -10.18 36.29 -13.44
CA GLY A 810 -10.93 37.24 -12.62
C GLY A 810 -10.55 37.27 -11.13
N PHE A 811 -10.22 36.13 -10.50
CA PHE A 811 -9.75 36.15 -9.10
C PHE A 811 -8.32 36.67 -9.01
N TYR A 812 -7.46 36.31 -9.97
CA TYR A 812 -6.10 36.82 -10.03
C TYR A 812 -6.09 38.35 -10.16
N THR A 813 -6.87 38.91 -11.09
CA THR A 813 -7.01 40.36 -11.29
C THR A 813 -7.46 41.07 -10.02
N LEU A 814 -8.46 40.53 -9.32
CA LEU A 814 -8.94 41.12 -8.06
C LEU A 814 -7.86 41.12 -6.97
N ILE A 815 -7.06 40.05 -6.85
CA ILE A 815 -5.98 39.98 -5.86
C ILE A 815 -4.82 40.92 -6.23
N ASP A 816 -4.48 40.96 -7.52
CA ASP A 816 -3.41 41.81 -8.04
C ASP A 816 -3.74 43.30 -7.82
N HIS A 817 -4.95 43.74 -8.17
CA HIS A 817 -5.43 45.09 -7.87
C HIS A 817 -5.47 45.37 -6.36
N TRP A 818 -5.84 44.38 -5.55
CA TRP A 818 -5.81 44.51 -4.09
C TRP A 818 -4.38 44.76 -3.58
N PHE A 819 -3.37 44.04 -4.09
CA PHE A 819 -1.96 44.25 -3.70
C PHE A 819 -1.37 45.54 -4.25
N GLN A 820 -1.83 46.02 -5.40
CA GLN A 820 -1.42 47.29 -5.99
C GLN A 820 -2.05 48.53 -5.31
N GLY A 821 -2.91 48.33 -4.31
CA GLY A 821 -3.55 49.43 -3.57
C GLY A 821 -4.85 49.95 -4.19
N TYR A 822 -5.32 49.34 -5.28
CA TYR A 822 -6.60 49.68 -5.93
C TYR A 822 -7.82 49.04 -5.25
N GLY A 823 -7.60 48.23 -4.20
CA GLY A 823 -8.66 47.55 -3.46
C GLY A 823 -9.37 46.46 -4.27
N TYR A 824 -10.61 46.14 -3.89
CA TYR A 824 -11.41 45.10 -4.57
C TYR A 824 -11.98 45.66 -5.88
N SER A 825 -11.19 45.67 -6.96
CA SER A 825 -11.56 46.26 -8.25
C SER A 825 -11.50 45.25 -9.40
N TYR A 826 -12.58 45.12 -10.17
CA TYR A 826 -12.67 44.23 -11.34
C TYR A 826 -12.59 44.98 -12.69
N ALA A 827 -12.66 46.31 -12.67
CA ALA A 827 -13.03 47.14 -13.82
C ALA A 827 -11.90 47.43 -14.81
N ARG A 828 -12.26 47.97 -15.98
CA ARG A 828 -11.33 48.53 -16.99
C ARG A 828 -10.61 49.79 -16.50
N GLU A 829 -11.15 50.46 -15.47
CA GLU A 829 -10.59 51.66 -14.83
C GLU A 829 -10.05 51.27 -13.45
N LEU A 830 -8.74 51.40 -13.27
CA LEU A 830 -8.03 51.05 -12.03
C LEU A 830 -8.52 51.94 -10.88
N GLY A 831 -8.88 51.34 -9.73
CA GLY A 831 -9.29 52.05 -8.51
C GLY A 831 -10.79 52.07 -8.23
N CYS A 832 -11.65 51.60 -9.14
CA CYS A 832 -13.10 51.51 -8.90
C CYS A 832 -13.48 50.28 -8.07
N ALA A 833 -14.18 50.49 -6.96
CA ALA A 833 -14.61 49.43 -6.07
C ALA A 833 -15.66 48.50 -6.72
N SER A 834 -15.52 47.19 -6.52
CA SER A 834 -16.38 46.14 -7.10
C SER A 834 -16.94 45.19 -6.03
N ALA A 835 -18.08 44.57 -6.31
CA ALA A 835 -18.69 43.45 -5.59
C ALA A 835 -19.11 42.31 -6.55
N TYR A 836 -18.50 42.24 -7.74
CA TYR A 836 -18.84 41.26 -8.78
C TYR A 836 -18.69 39.81 -8.32
N ARG A 837 -17.72 39.51 -7.45
CA ARG A 837 -17.53 38.17 -6.85
C ARG A 837 -17.75 38.20 -5.34
N SER A 838 -18.18 37.07 -4.79
CA SER A 838 -18.20 36.90 -3.32
C SER A 838 -16.75 36.85 -2.78
N PRO A 839 -16.45 37.52 -1.66
CA PRO A 839 -15.06 37.79 -1.27
C PRO A 839 -14.36 36.62 -0.59
N GLY A 840 -15.07 35.57 -0.15
CA GLY A 840 -14.51 34.53 0.71
C GLY A 840 -13.36 33.74 0.10
N TYR A 841 -13.47 33.37 -1.18
CA TYR A 841 -12.38 32.68 -1.87
C TYR A 841 -11.22 33.65 -2.20
N LEU A 842 -11.53 34.92 -2.47
CA LEU A 842 -10.51 35.95 -2.68
C LEU A 842 -9.66 36.13 -1.42
N LEU A 843 -10.30 36.32 -0.26
CA LEU A 843 -9.60 36.48 1.03
C LEU A 843 -8.69 35.29 1.34
N PHE A 844 -9.15 34.07 1.02
CA PHE A 844 -8.34 32.87 1.13
C PHE A 844 -7.09 32.93 0.23
N LEU A 845 -7.26 33.30 -1.04
CA LEU A 845 -6.14 33.41 -1.98
C LEU A 845 -5.21 34.58 -1.65
N THR A 846 -5.72 35.72 -1.19
CA THR A 846 -4.91 36.87 -0.73
C THR A 846 -3.99 36.42 0.41
N GLY A 847 -4.53 35.78 1.45
CA GLY A 847 -3.71 35.29 2.56
C GLY A 847 -2.68 34.24 2.11
N LEU A 848 -3.05 33.37 1.16
CA LEU A 848 -2.13 32.41 0.56
C LEU A 848 -1.01 33.10 -0.23
N TYR A 849 -1.32 34.13 -1.02
CA TYR A 849 -0.37 34.86 -1.85
C TYR A 849 0.54 35.78 -1.04
N THR A 850 0.08 36.29 0.09
CA THR A 850 0.91 37.05 1.04
C THR A 850 2.00 36.18 1.65
N ILE A 851 1.72 34.90 1.91
CA ILE A 851 2.69 33.96 2.49
C ILE A 851 3.56 33.32 1.40
N PHE A 852 2.98 32.98 0.25
CA PHE A 852 3.63 32.28 -0.84
C PHE A 852 3.46 33.07 -2.13
N SER A 853 4.55 33.33 -2.87
CA SER A 853 4.47 34.02 -4.17
C SER A 853 3.34 33.47 -5.05
N PRO A 854 2.57 34.32 -5.79
CA PRO A 854 1.56 33.88 -6.75
C PRO A 854 2.09 32.89 -7.80
N THR A 855 3.40 32.91 -8.06
CA THR A 855 4.07 31.99 -8.99
C THR A 855 4.33 30.59 -8.40
N ASN A 856 4.16 30.39 -7.09
CA ASN A 856 4.43 29.11 -6.42
C ASN A 856 3.20 28.19 -6.43
N THR A 857 2.96 27.56 -7.58
CA THR A 857 1.84 26.63 -7.79
C THR A 857 1.88 25.41 -6.86
N TRP A 858 3.07 24.96 -6.45
CA TRP A 858 3.23 23.86 -5.50
C TRP A 858 2.66 24.19 -4.12
N ALA A 859 3.03 25.33 -3.55
CA ALA A 859 2.54 25.75 -2.24
C ALA A 859 1.00 25.87 -2.25
N GLN A 860 0.45 26.43 -3.33
CA GLN A 860 -0.99 26.58 -3.51
C GLN A 860 -1.70 25.23 -3.62
N ALA A 861 -1.16 24.31 -4.43
CA ALA A 861 -1.72 22.96 -4.57
C ALA A 861 -1.68 22.21 -3.24
N ILE A 862 -0.60 22.34 -2.45
CA ILE A 862 -0.46 21.72 -1.13
C ILE A 862 -1.52 22.26 -0.17
N VAL A 863 -1.64 23.58 -0.03
CA VAL A 863 -2.59 24.19 0.93
C VAL A 863 -4.03 23.82 0.59
N GLN A 864 -4.42 23.89 -0.68
CA GLN A 864 -5.76 23.46 -1.11
C GLN A 864 -6.01 21.98 -0.79
N ASN A 865 -5.03 21.11 -1.05
CA ASN A 865 -5.16 19.69 -0.74
C ASN A 865 -5.22 19.39 0.77
N LEU A 866 -4.63 20.22 1.63
CA LEU A 866 -4.81 20.11 3.08
C LEU A 866 -6.27 20.36 3.49
N PHE A 867 -6.95 21.33 2.87
CA PHE A 867 -8.39 21.51 3.08
C PHE A 867 -9.19 20.29 2.62
N VAL A 868 -8.78 19.67 1.51
CA VAL A 868 -9.41 18.42 1.03
C VAL A 868 -9.22 17.26 2.01
N VAL A 869 -8.05 17.15 2.67
CA VAL A 869 -7.88 16.18 3.76
C VAL A 869 -8.92 16.43 4.85
N GLY A 870 -9.17 17.70 5.21
CA GLY A 870 -10.24 18.10 6.12
C GLY A 870 -11.64 17.70 5.64
N VAL A 871 -11.96 17.92 4.37
CA VAL A 871 -13.22 17.49 3.73
C VAL A 871 -13.40 15.98 3.86
N LEU A 872 -12.39 15.19 3.48
CA LEU A 872 -12.44 13.72 3.52
C LEU A 872 -12.56 13.20 4.96
N TRP A 873 -11.92 13.87 5.92
CA TRP A 873 -12.11 13.58 7.34
C TRP A 873 -13.53 13.90 7.81
N LEU A 874 -14.12 15.03 7.38
CA LEU A 874 -15.50 15.38 7.68
C LEU A 874 -16.48 14.38 7.07
N VAL A 875 -16.24 13.88 5.85
CA VAL A 875 -17.02 12.77 5.24
C VAL A 875 -17.00 11.54 6.15
N TYR A 876 -15.81 11.14 6.62
CA TYR A 876 -15.69 10.05 7.58
C TYR A 876 -16.42 10.36 8.91
N ALA A 877 -16.26 11.57 9.46
CA ALA A 877 -16.83 11.95 10.76
C ALA A 877 -18.36 12.05 10.73
N VAL A 878 -18.94 12.56 9.64
CA VAL A 878 -20.37 12.58 9.37
C VAL A 878 -20.85 11.14 9.14
N GLY A 879 -20.20 10.39 8.25
CA GLY A 879 -20.59 9.02 7.96
C GLY A 879 -20.53 8.08 9.16
N LYS A 880 -19.56 8.27 10.07
CA LYS A 880 -19.42 7.47 11.29
C LYS A 880 -20.66 7.58 12.16
N ARG A 881 -21.33 8.74 12.17
CA ARG A 881 -22.58 8.97 12.91
C ARG A 881 -23.81 8.46 12.17
N LEU A 882 -23.82 8.54 10.84
CA LEU A 882 -24.99 8.15 10.04
C LEU A 882 -25.10 6.64 9.80
N VAL A 883 -24.01 5.97 9.45
CA VAL A 883 -24.01 4.56 8.99
C VAL A 883 -23.03 3.67 9.75
N GLY A 884 -22.30 4.24 10.72
CA GLY A 884 -21.33 3.54 11.55
C GLY A 884 -19.91 3.54 11.00
N LYS A 885 -18.95 3.19 11.87
CA LYS A 885 -17.51 3.36 11.63
C LYS A 885 -16.97 2.66 10.38
N ARG A 886 -17.38 1.41 10.13
CA ARG A 886 -16.86 0.62 9.00
C ARG A 886 -17.33 1.16 7.66
N ALA A 887 -18.63 1.42 7.53
CA ALA A 887 -19.23 2.01 6.35
C ALA A 887 -18.68 3.42 6.06
N ALA A 888 -18.48 4.21 7.11
CA ALA A 888 -17.87 5.53 7.00
C ALA A 888 -16.42 5.50 6.49
N LEU A 889 -15.61 4.52 6.92
CA LEU A 889 -14.27 4.33 6.39
C LEU A 889 -14.32 4.01 4.90
N VAL A 890 -15.17 3.07 4.48
CA VAL A 890 -15.34 2.73 3.06
C VAL A 890 -15.81 3.95 2.27
N GLY A 891 -16.78 4.71 2.77
CA GLY A 891 -17.24 5.94 2.12
C GLY A 891 -16.14 7.00 2.01
N GLY A 892 -15.32 7.16 3.05
CA GLY A 892 -14.14 8.03 3.01
C GLY A 892 -13.12 7.57 1.97
N PHE A 893 -12.82 6.27 1.87
CA PHE A 893 -11.94 5.72 0.84
C PHE A 893 -12.49 5.95 -0.58
N LEU A 894 -13.79 5.70 -0.77
CA LEU A 894 -14.47 5.98 -2.04
C LEU A 894 -14.33 7.44 -2.42
N MET A 895 -14.53 8.36 -1.47
CA MET A 895 -14.44 9.79 -1.73
C MET A 895 -13.00 10.28 -1.94
N ALA A 896 -12.02 9.68 -1.25
CA ALA A 896 -10.60 9.97 -1.47
C ALA A 896 -10.11 9.47 -2.84
N ALA A 897 -10.66 8.37 -3.33
CA ALA A 897 -10.43 7.86 -4.68
C ALA A 897 -11.38 8.51 -5.72
N TYR A 898 -12.33 9.33 -5.29
CA TYR A 898 -13.32 9.92 -6.18
C TYR A 898 -12.61 10.91 -7.12
N PRO A 899 -12.68 10.70 -8.43
CA PRO A 899 -11.85 11.44 -9.36
C PRO A 899 -12.06 12.95 -9.30
N TYR A 900 -13.28 13.40 -8.99
CA TYR A 900 -13.56 14.81 -8.83
C TYR A 900 -12.76 15.39 -7.66
N THR A 901 -12.74 14.75 -6.49
CA THR A 901 -11.92 15.25 -5.38
C THR A 901 -10.44 15.12 -5.68
N PHE A 902 -10.04 14.10 -6.44
CA PHE A 902 -8.64 13.82 -6.76
C PHE A 902 -8.04 14.83 -7.75
N TYR A 903 -8.81 15.34 -8.70
CA TYR A 903 -8.32 16.26 -9.73
C TYR A 903 -8.84 17.69 -9.59
N HIS A 904 -10.15 17.89 -9.41
CA HIS A 904 -10.70 19.25 -9.43
C HIS A 904 -10.25 20.11 -8.26
N TYR A 905 -9.80 19.51 -7.16
CA TYR A 905 -9.29 20.25 -6.01
C TYR A 905 -7.81 20.64 -6.11
N THR A 906 -7.15 20.36 -7.24
CA THR A 906 -5.87 20.98 -7.62
C THR A 906 -6.05 22.10 -8.64
N GLN A 907 -7.27 22.56 -8.86
CA GLN A 907 -7.59 23.71 -9.73
C GLN A 907 -8.06 24.89 -8.89
N TYR A 908 -7.95 26.11 -9.39
CA TYR A 908 -8.52 27.30 -8.76
C TYR A 908 -10.04 27.23 -8.81
N TYR A 909 -10.65 26.68 -7.76
CA TYR A 909 -12.10 26.66 -7.59
C TYR A 909 -12.48 26.81 -6.12
N HIS A 910 -13.41 27.70 -5.84
CA HIS A 910 -13.98 27.92 -4.51
C HIS A 910 -14.74 26.68 -3.95
N THR A 911 -15.01 25.67 -4.79
CA THR A 911 -15.82 24.50 -4.47
C THR A 911 -15.27 23.60 -3.35
N PHE A 912 -13.94 23.50 -3.18
CA PHE A 912 -13.39 22.73 -2.06
C PHE A 912 -13.68 23.41 -0.71
N LEU A 913 -13.61 24.75 -0.69
CA LEU A 913 -13.85 25.57 0.49
C LEU A 913 -15.34 25.58 0.86
N SER A 914 -16.23 25.70 -0.14
CA SER A 914 -17.67 25.56 0.09
C SER A 914 -18.05 24.14 0.53
N SER A 915 -17.44 23.09 -0.03
CA SER A 915 -17.64 21.71 0.42
C SER A 915 -17.20 21.50 1.87
N PHE A 916 -16.08 22.10 2.28
CA PHE A 916 -15.58 22.04 3.65
C PHE A 916 -16.56 22.67 4.63
N PHE A 917 -16.96 23.92 4.41
CA PHE A 917 -17.88 24.62 5.31
C PHE A 917 -19.28 24.00 5.32
N LEU A 918 -19.76 23.49 4.20
CA LEU A 918 -21.05 22.80 4.12
C LEU A 918 -21.05 21.48 4.91
N LEU A 919 -20.00 20.66 4.80
CA LEU A 919 -19.87 19.45 5.62
C LEU A 919 -19.67 19.76 7.10
N LEU A 920 -18.97 20.84 7.41
CA LEU A 920 -18.79 21.33 8.77
C LEU A 920 -20.13 21.78 9.37
N LEU A 921 -20.96 22.49 8.59
CA LEU A 921 -22.34 22.83 8.95
C LEU A 921 -23.17 21.58 9.23
N VAL A 922 -23.17 20.59 8.33
CA VAL A 922 -23.88 19.32 8.54
C VAL A 922 -23.39 18.62 9.81
N TRP A 923 -22.08 18.60 10.05
CA TRP A 923 -21.49 18.01 11.26
C TRP A 923 -21.95 18.73 12.54
N PHE A 924 -21.95 20.07 12.55
CA PHE A 924 -22.44 20.86 13.67
C PHE A 924 -23.93 20.68 13.91
N LEU A 925 -24.75 20.64 12.86
CA LEU A 925 -26.19 20.42 12.97
C LEU A 925 -26.51 19.02 13.54
N LEU A 926 -25.80 17.99 13.10
CA LEU A 926 -25.93 16.64 13.68
C LEU A 926 -25.54 16.65 15.17
N ARG A 927 -24.45 17.33 15.53
CA ARG A 927 -24.01 17.47 16.93
C ARG A 927 -24.96 18.30 17.78
N LEU A 928 -25.55 19.35 17.20
CA LEU A 928 -26.55 20.18 17.84
C LEU A 928 -27.79 19.34 18.13
N ALA A 929 -28.29 18.58 17.15
CA ALA A 929 -29.44 17.70 17.32
C ALA A 929 -29.22 16.58 18.34
N GLU A 930 -27.99 16.05 18.45
CA GLU A 930 -27.61 15.02 19.43
C GLU A 930 -27.46 15.59 20.84
N SER A 931 -26.72 16.69 21.01
CA SER A 931 -26.28 17.19 22.32
C SER A 931 -27.12 18.32 22.88
N LYS A 932 -27.93 18.98 22.03
CA LYS A 932 -28.68 20.21 22.32
C LYS A 932 -27.83 21.35 22.91
N ARG A 933 -26.50 21.34 22.76
CA ARG A 933 -25.59 22.38 23.29
C ARG A 933 -25.49 23.57 22.34
N TRP A 934 -25.62 24.78 22.89
CA TRP A 934 -25.60 26.04 22.12
C TRP A 934 -24.28 26.26 21.35
N MET A 935 -23.15 25.76 21.84
CA MET A 935 -21.86 25.85 21.15
C MET A 935 -21.90 25.25 19.73
N HIS A 936 -22.71 24.22 19.48
CA HIS A 936 -22.85 23.67 18.14
C HIS A 936 -23.73 24.55 17.24
N ALA A 937 -24.67 25.32 17.81
CA ALA A 937 -25.40 26.34 17.08
C ALA A 937 -24.47 27.51 16.70
N VAL A 938 -23.52 27.86 17.57
CA VAL A 938 -22.46 28.83 17.23
C VAL A 938 -21.63 28.35 16.04
N GLY A 939 -21.13 27.12 16.11
CA GLY A 939 -20.36 26.52 15.01
C GLY A 939 -21.15 26.44 13.70
N ALA A 940 -22.45 26.12 13.76
CA ALA A 940 -23.34 26.14 12.60
C ALA A 940 -23.53 27.56 12.03
N GLY A 941 -23.77 28.57 12.87
CA GLY A 941 -23.89 29.97 12.44
C GLY A 941 -22.63 30.51 11.76
N ILE A 942 -21.46 30.20 12.34
CA ILE A 942 -20.16 30.54 11.75
C ILE A 942 -20.00 29.85 10.39
N SER A 943 -20.34 28.56 10.30
CA SER A 943 -20.24 27.80 9.05
C SER A 943 -21.15 28.39 7.95
N ILE A 944 -22.36 28.84 8.29
CA ILE A 944 -23.27 29.54 7.37
C ILE A 944 -22.64 30.85 6.90
N GLY A 945 -22.13 31.69 7.80
CA GLY A 945 -21.51 32.98 7.46
C GLY A 945 -20.27 32.82 6.56
N CYS A 946 -19.34 31.93 6.93
CA CYS A 946 -18.17 31.63 6.09
C CYS A 946 -18.57 31.06 4.73
N MET A 947 -19.54 30.15 4.71
CA MET A 947 -20.03 29.58 3.46
C MET A 947 -20.71 30.63 2.58
N ALA A 948 -21.46 31.58 3.16
CA ALA A 948 -22.09 32.67 2.41
C ALA A 948 -21.04 33.56 1.71
N TYR A 949 -19.90 33.79 2.35
CA TYR A 949 -18.78 34.50 1.73
C TYR A 949 -18.14 33.77 0.55
N VAL A 950 -18.15 32.44 0.57
CA VAL A 950 -17.66 31.62 -0.54
C VAL A 950 -18.74 31.49 -1.63
N GLN A 951 -20.00 31.31 -1.21
CA GLN A 951 -21.12 30.96 -2.07
C GLN A 951 -22.46 31.37 -1.41
N GLY A 952 -23.01 32.50 -1.85
CA GLY A 952 -24.22 33.10 -1.25
C GLY A 952 -25.52 32.29 -1.35
N THR A 953 -25.57 31.28 -2.23
CA THR A 953 -26.78 30.43 -2.42
C THR A 953 -27.13 29.55 -1.21
N ILE A 954 -26.28 29.53 -0.17
CA ILE A 954 -26.61 28.86 1.08
C ILE A 954 -27.74 29.56 1.84
N LEU A 955 -27.84 30.90 1.76
CA LEU A 955 -28.77 31.68 2.58
C LEU A 955 -30.24 31.30 2.34
N PRO A 956 -30.73 31.15 1.09
CA PRO A 956 -32.09 30.69 0.84
C PRO A 956 -32.38 29.26 1.33
N ALA A 957 -31.35 28.43 1.52
CA ALA A 957 -31.50 27.07 2.04
C ALA A 957 -31.53 27.00 3.59
N THR A 958 -31.19 28.08 4.29
CA THR A 958 -31.15 28.11 5.77
C THR A 958 -32.51 27.97 6.46
N PRO A 959 -33.65 28.48 5.94
CA PRO A 959 -34.95 28.28 6.58
C PRO A 959 -35.32 26.80 6.69
N LEU A 960 -34.89 25.96 5.73
CA LEU A 960 -35.12 24.51 5.77
C LEU A 960 -34.36 23.83 6.92
N LEU A 961 -33.17 24.35 7.27
CA LEU A 961 -32.41 23.87 8.42
C LEU A 961 -33.14 24.19 9.73
N VAL A 962 -33.72 25.39 9.84
CA VAL A 962 -34.52 25.81 10.99
C VAL A 962 -35.82 25.01 11.07
N ALA A 963 -36.54 24.84 9.95
CA ALA A 963 -37.74 24.02 9.87
C ALA A 963 -37.46 22.57 10.30
N TRP A 964 -36.32 22.01 9.91
CA TRP A 964 -35.92 20.70 10.38
C TRP A 964 -35.63 20.64 11.89
N LEU A 965 -34.92 21.64 12.44
CA LEU A 965 -34.70 21.69 13.89
C LEU A 965 -36.02 21.81 14.64
N LEU A 966 -36.98 22.58 14.11
CA LEU A 966 -38.32 22.74 14.67
C LEU A 966 -39.10 21.44 14.64
N TRP A 967 -39.06 20.72 13.52
CA TRP A 967 -39.66 19.39 13.40
C TRP A 967 -39.03 18.38 14.37
N ARG A 968 -37.70 18.42 14.53
CA ARG A 968 -36.96 17.46 15.37
C ARG A 968 -37.19 17.68 16.86
N TRP A 969 -37.33 18.94 17.27
CA TRP A 969 -37.54 19.38 18.65
C TRP A 969 -38.91 20.01 18.81
N TRP A 970 -39.95 19.50 18.13
CA TRP A 970 -41.31 20.04 18.22
C TRP A 970 -41.80 20.22 19.67
N PRO A 971 -41.53 19.28 20.60
CA PRO A 971 -41.89 19.47 22.01
C PRO A 971 -41.10 20.59 22.74
N ASP A 972 -39.99 21.04 22.16
CA ASP A 972 -38.95 21.90 22.76
C ASP A 972 -38.73 23.18 21.90
N TRP A 973 -39.77 23.68 21.22
CA TRP A 973 -39.67 24.71 20.16
C TRP A 973 -38.97 26.00 20.59
N LYS A 974 -39.09 26.42 21.87
CA LYS A 974 -38.39 27.59 22.42
C LYS A 974 -36.87 27.45 22.32
N ARG A 975 -36.34 26.25 22.59
CA ARG A 975 -34.91 25.95 22.49
C ARG A 975 -34.44 25.95 21.04
N THR A 976 -35.30 25.49 20.14
CA THR A 976 -35.05 25.57 18.70
C THR A 976 -34.96 27.02 18.23
N LEU A 977 -35.91 27.86 18.62
CA LEU A 977 -35.86 29.28 18.28
C LEU A 977 -34.61 29.96 18.81
N LYS A 978 -34.19 29.64 20.05
CA LYS A 978 -32.92 30.14 20.59
C LYS A 978 -31.73 29.70 19.74
N ALA A 979 -31.66 28.44 19.34
CA ALA A 979 -30.57 27.95 18.48
C ALA A 979 -30.61 28.58 17.08
N ALA A 980 -31.81 28.75 16.50
CA ALA A 980 -32.01 29.42 15.21
C ALA A 980 -31.59 30.88 15.28
N LEU A 981 -31.95 31.60 16.35
CA LEU A 981 -31.55 32.98 16.59
C LEU A 981 -30.03 33.10 16.73
N ILE A 982 -29.37 32.21 17.49
CA ILE A 982 -27.91 32.18 17.60
C ILE A 982 -27.25 32.01 16.22
N MET A 983 -27.74 31.04 15.43
CA MET A 983 -27.23 30.81 14.07
C MET A 983 -27.41 32.04 13.18
N ALA A 984 -28.60 32.63 13.20
CA ALA A 984 -28.95 33.81 12.40
C ALA A 984 -28.09 35.02 12.78
N VAL A 985 -28.01 35.37 14.06
CA VAL A 985 -27.22 36.51 14.56
C VAL A 985 -25.75 36.35 14.21
N LEU A 986 -25.17 35.17 14.40
CA LEU A 986 -23.75 34.94 14.07
C LEU A 986 -23.49 34.99 12.57
N SER A 987 -24.35 34.38 11.76
CA SER A 987 -24.20 34.46 10.30
C SER A 987 -24.36 35.89 9.79
N ALA A 988 -25.32 36.66 10.31
CA ALA A 988 -25.54 38.05 9.96
C ALA A 988 -24.38 38.93 10.41
N GLY A 989 -23.88 38.76 11.64
CA GLY A 989 -22.72 39.49 12.15
C GLY A 989 -21.45 39.23 11.35
N LEU A 990 -21.26 38.03 10.81
CA LEU A 990 -20.15 37.74 9.91
C LEU A 990 -20.31 38.40 8.54
N ILE A 991 -21.52 38.43 7.97
CA ILE A 991 -21.77 38.98 6.63
C ILE A 991 -21.81 40.52 6.65
N ALA A 992 -22.24 41.11 7.76
CA ALA A 992 -22.50 42.54 7.92
C ALA A 992 -21.34 43.45 7.49
N PRO A 993 -20.05 43.20 7.83
CA PRO A 993 -18.96 44.09 7.41
C PRO A 993 -18.87 44.27 5.90
N TRP A 994 -19.08 43.19 5.12
CA TRP A 994 -19.06 43.25 3.67
C TRP A 994 -20.30 43.94 3.11
N THR A 995 -21.47 43.65 3.69
CA THR A 995 -22.71 44.33 3.33
C THR A 995 -22.65 45.82 3.62
N ILE A 996 -22.08 46.23 4.76
CA ILE A 996 -21.87 47.63 5.15
C ILE A 996 -20.92 48.29 4.16
N ARG A 997 -19.78 47.66 3.84
CA ARG A 997 -18.87 48.17 2.80
C ARG A 997 -19.62 48.41 1.49
N ASN A 998 -20.39 47.42 1.04
CA ASN A 998 -21.11 47.55 -0.22
C ASN A 998 -22.17 48.66 -0.16
N TRP A 999 -22.88 48.79 0.95
CA TRP A 999 -23.82 49.89 1.17
C TRP A 999 -23.13 51.26 1.12
N THR A 1000 -21.96 51.39 1.76
CA THR A 1000 -21.21 52.66 1.77
C THR A 1000 -20.63 53.03 0.40
N VAL A 1001 -20.25 52.03 -0.40
CA VAL A 1001 -19.62 52.24 -1.72
C VAL A 1001 -20.66 52.44 -2.82
N PHE A 1002 -21.69 51.61 -2.84
CA PHE A 1002 -22.66 51.54 -3.94
C PHE A 1002 -24.00 52.21 -3.62
N HIS A 1003 -24.16 52.72 -2.40
CA HIS A 1003 -25.41 53.30 -1.88
C HIS A 1003 -26.64 52.39 -2.09
N THR A 1004 -26.39 51.08 -2.16
CA THR A 1004 -27.38 50.05 -2.47
C THR A 1004 -27.13 48.83 -1.59
N PHE A 1005 -28.20 48.15 -1.16
CA PHE A 1005 -28.09 46.95 -0.34
C PHE A 1005 -27.61 45.75 -1.18
N VAL A 1006 -26.30 45.52 -1.18
CA VAL A 1006 -25.66 44.36 -1.82
C VAL A 1006 -25.04 43.47 -0.74
N PRO A 1007 -25.72 42.40 -0.30
CA PRO A 1007 -25.25 41.62 0.84
C PRO A 1007 -23.95 40.86 0.56
N LEU A 1008 -23.76 40.35 -0.66
CA LEU A 1008 -22.61 39.52 -1.03
C LEU A 1008 -22.05 39.83 -2.42
N THR A 1009 -22.88 39.82 -3.45
CA THR A 1009 -22.42 39.95 -4.84
C THR A 1009 -23.47 40.57 -5.76
N THR A 1010 -23.01 41.23 -6.83
CA THR A 1010 -23.79 41.86 -7.90
C THR A 1010 -23.92 40.98 -9.16
N ASP A 1011 -23.32 39.80 -9.22
CA ASP A 1011 -23.37 38.90 -10.40
C ASP A 1011 -24.64 38.01 -10.41
N LEU A 1012 -25.50 38.10 -9.40
CA LEU A 1012 -26.62 37.16 -9.24
C LEU A 1012 -27.61 37.22 -10.42
N GLY A 1013 -27.95 38.40 -10.91
CA GLY A 1013 -28.85 38.56 -12.06
C GLY A 1013 -28.28 37.92 -13.33
N GLN A 1014 -27.00 38.15 -13.61
CA GLN A 1014 -26.31 37.57 -14.77
C GLN A 1014 -26.18 36.05 -14.63
N ALA A 1015 -25.80 35.55 -13.44
CA ALA A 1015 -25.73 34.12 -13.16
C ALA A 1015 -27.09 33.42 -13.35
N LEU A 1016 -28.18 34.04 -12.89
CA LEU A 1016 -29.53 33.54 -13.04
C LEU A 1016 -29.97 33.48 -14.52
N TYR A 1017 -29.63 34.51 -15.30
CA TYR A 1017 -29.90 34.51 -16.74
C TYR A 1017 -29.10 33.42 -17.47
N LYS A 1018 -27.77 33.38 -17.27
CA LYS A 1018 -26.87 32.38 -17.87
C LYS A 1018 -27.31 30.96 -17.51
N ALA A 1019 -27.73 30.75 -16.26
CA ALA A 1019 -28.22 29.47 -15.80
C ALA A 1019 -29.42 29.00 -16.60
N ASN A 1020 -30.34 29.88 -16.96
CA ASN A 1020 -31.62 29.49 -17.53
C ASN A 1020 -31.69 29.63 -19.06
N ASN A 1021 -30.58 29.98 -19.72
CA ASN A 1021 -30.49 30.08 -21.17
C ASN A 1021 -30.08 28.74 -21.84
N GLU A 1022 -30.85 28.29 -22.84
CA GLU A 1022 -30.65 26.99 -23.51
C GLU A 1022 -29.32 26.89 -24.26
N ILE A 1023 -28.84 27.97 -24.88
CA ILE A 1023 -27.61 27.98 -25.68
C ILE A 1023 -26.37 27.89 -24.78
N ILE A 1024 -26.35 28.67 -23.69
CA ILE A 1024 -25.29 28.60 -22.66
C ILE A 1024 -25.17 27.17 -22.13
N TYR A 1025 -26.32 26.54 -21.90
CA TYR A 1025 -26.37 25.19 -21.38
C TYR A 1025 -25.91 24.14 -22.40
N ASP A 1026 -26.33 24.22 -23.66
CA ASP A 1026 -25.90 23.27 -24.72
C ASP A 1026 -24.36 23.30 -24.90
N LEU A 1027 -23.77 24.49 -24.89
CA LEU A 1027 -22.31 24.69 -24.88
C LEU A 1027 -21.65 24.02 -23.68
N THR A 1028 -22.22 24.20 -22.49
CA THR A 1028 -21.71 23.61 -21.25
C THR A 1028 -21.81 22.09 -21.25
N VAL A 1029 -22.90 21.52 -21.77
CA VAL A 1029 -23.11 20.06 -21.93
C VAL A 1029 -22.14 19.47 -22.95
N ARG A 1030 -21.83 20.19 -24.03
CA ARG A 1030 -20.82 19.79 -25.01
C ARG A 1030 -19.38 19.92 -24.50
N GLY A 1031 -19.23 20.37 -23.25
CA GLY A 1031 -17.95 20.46 -22.57
C GLY A 1031 -17.14 21.70 -22.93
N TYR A 1032 -17.73 22.70 -23.57
CA TYR A 1032 -17.06 23.99 -23.74
C TYR A 1032 -16.97 24.68 -22.37
N PRO A 1033 -15.78 25.11 -21.93
CA PRO A 1033 -15.62 25.86 -20.70
C PRO A 1033 -16.34 27.21 -20.87
N GLN A 1034 -16.83 27.77 -19.77
CA GLN A 1034 -17.63 29.00 -19.83
C GLN A 1034 -16.78 30.19 -20.29
N GLU A 1035 -15.49 30.14 -20.01
CA GLU A 1035 -14.49 31.11 -20.45
C GLU A 1035 -14.31 31.11 -21.98
N VAL A 1036 -14.69 30.01 -22.67
CA VAL A 1036 -14.74 29.93 -24.14
C VAL A 1036 -16.04 30.54 -24.70
N VAL A 1037 -17.08 30.64 -23.86
CA VAL A 1037 -18.30 31.40 -24.14
C VAL A 1037 -18.12 32.88 -23.84
N ASP A 1038 -17.31 33.20 -22.83
CA ASP A 1038 -16.97 34.56 -22.38
C ASP A 1038 -15.68 35.12 -23.05
N VAL A 1039 -15.29 34.68 -24.26
CA VAL A 1039 -13.99 35.08 -24.87
C VAL A 1039 -13.99 36.57 -25.24
N TYR A 1040 -13.01 37.29 -24.67
CA TYR A 1040 -12.68 38.67 -25.02
C TYR A 1040 -11.99 38.73 -26.38
N VAL A 1041 -12.65 39.31 -27.37
CA VAL A 1041 -12.05 39.69 -28.66
C VAL A 1041 -11.79 41.19 -28.64
N VAL A 1042 -10.53 41.58 -28.78
CA VAL A 1042 -10.12 42.98 -28.94
C VAL A 1042 -10.54 43.41 -30.34
N SER A 1043 -11.26 44.52 -30.47
CA SER A 1043 -11.66 45.05 -31.78
C SER A 1043 -10.42 45.33 -32.61
N SER A 1044 -10.44 44.90 -33.88
CA SER A 1044 -9.36 45.14 -34.83
C SER A 1044 -9.18 46.63 -35.16
N THR A 1045 -10.18 47.46 -34.88
CA THR A 1045 -10.18 48.90 -35.16
C THR A 1045 -10.00 49.78 -33.93
N ASP A 1046 -10.16 49.22 -32.73
CA ASP A 1046 -9.99 49.95 -31.47
C ASP A 1046 -9.52 48.98 -30.37
N PRO A 1047 -8.23 49.01 -29.99
CA PRO A 1047 -7.67 48.09 -29.00
C PRO A 1047 -8.29 48.21 -27.60
N TRP A 1048 -9.05 49.27 -27.33
CA TRP A 1048 -9.75 49.48 -26.06
C TRP A 1048 -11.20 48.97 -26.10
N LYS A 1049 -11.76 48.68 -27.28
CA LYS A 1049 -13.12 48.17 -27.46
C LYS A 1049 -13.10 46.64 -27.48
N LYS A 1050 -13.45 46.03 -26.34
CA LYS A 1050 -13.53 44.56 -26.19
C LYS A 1050 -14.96 44.06 -26.44
N GLN A 1051 -15.13 43.04 -27.28
CA GLN A 1051 -16.39 42.33 -27.54
C GLN A 1051 -16.32 40.89 -27.03
N TYR A 1052 -17.45 40.34 -26.58
CA TYR A 1052 -17.59 38.91 -26.29
C TYR A 1052 -18.04 38.19 -27.56
N ARG A 1053 -17.28 37.20 -28.04
CA ARG A 1053 -17.69 36.33 -29.15
C ARG A 1053 -17.25 34.90 -28.90
N LEU A 1054 -18.03 33.93 -29.37
CA LEU A 1054 -17.53 32.56 -29.51
C LEU A 1054 -16.31 32.58 -30.44
N ARG A 1055 -15.35 31.69 -30.18
CA ARG A 1055 -14.26 31.48 -31.12
C ARG A 1055 -14.83 31.07 -32.49
N PRO A 1056 -14.34 31.64 -33.61
CA PRO A 1056 -14.87 31.35 -34.94
C PRO A 1056 -14.94 29.86 -35.28
N GLU A 1057 -14.00 29.07 -34.76
CA GLU A 1057 -13.97 27.62 -34.99
C GLU A 1057 -15.14 26.89 -34.33
N ILE A 1058 -15.55 27.34 -33.14
CA ILE A 1058 -16.64 26.76 -32.36
C ILE A 1058 -17.98 27.21 -32.93
N GLU A 1059 -18.11 28.49 -33.25
CA GLU A 1059 -19.32 29.01 -33.91
C GLU A 1059 -19.54 28.28 -35.26
N GLY A 1060 -18.48 28.13 -36.07
CA GLY A 1060 -18.56 27.41 -37.34
C GLY A 1060 -18.85 25.91 -37.21
N GLU A 1061 -18.40 25.26 -36.12
CA GLU A 1061 -18.78 23.89 -35.79
C GLU A 1061 -20.28 23.80 -35.45
N MET A 1062 -20.77 24.73 -34.63
CA MET A 1062 -22.18 24.75 -34.22
C MET A 1062 -23.15 25.19 -35.33
N ARG A 1063 -22.71 26.04 -36.27
CA ARG A 1063 -23.52 26.36 -37.45
C ARG A 1063 -23.61 25.15 -38.39
N ARG A 1064 -22.52 24.38 -38.53
CA ARG A 1064 -22.49 23.16 -39.37
C ARG A 1064 -23.35 22.02 -38.83
N ASP A 1065 -23.43 21.87 -37.52
CA ASP A 1065 -24.24 20.81 -36.89
C ASP A 1065 -25.71 21.23 -36.63
N GLY A 1066 -26.10 22.43 -37.07
CA GLY A 1066 -27.46 22.97 -36.97
C GLY A 1066 -27.88 23.34 -35.54
N THR A 1067 -26.92 23.42 -34.61
CA THR A 1067 -27.23 23.65 -33.19
C THR A 1067 -26.98 25.07 -32.74
N TYR A 1068 -26.25 25.84 -33.54
CA TYR A 1068 -26.25 27.29 -33.45
C TYR A 1068 -27.62 27.81 -33.90
N ARG A 1069 -28.43 28.25 -32.94
CA ARG A 1069 -29.64 29.02 -33.22
C ARG A 1069 -29.28 30.49 -33.20
N ASP A 1070 -29.73 31.23 -34.21
CA ASP A 1070 -29.74 32.70 -34.17
C ASP A 1070 -30.75 33.11 -33.08
N SER A 1071 -30.31 33.06 -31.82
CA SER A 1071 -31.03 33.61 -30.70
C SER A 1071 -30.85 35.11 -30.76
N VAL A 1072 -31.96 35.85 -30.74
CA VAL A 1072 -31.99 37.31 -30.55
C VAL A 1072 -31.04 37.73 -29.41
N TYR A 1073 -30.95 36.91 -28.36
CA TYR A 1073 -30.10 37.16 -27.19
C TYR A 1073 -28.63 36.69 -27.28
N TRP A 1074 -28.23 35.94 -28.32
CA TRP A 1074 -26.86 35.41 -28.41
C TRP A 1074 -25.93 36.36 -29.16
N THR A 1075 -26.47 37.04 -30.15
CA THR A 1075 -25.80 38.15 -30.86
C THR A 1075 -25.75 39.43 -30.01
N GLU A 1076 -26.57 39.52 -28.95
CA GLU A 1076 -26.70 40.66 -28.02
C GLU A 1076 -26.03 40.41 -26.66
N TRP A 1077 -24.81 39.87 -26.62
CA TRP A 1077 -24.01 39.83 -25.38
C TRP A 1077 -23.56 41.22 -24.87
N HIS A 1078 -23.97 42.27 -25.56
CA HIS A 1078 -24.10 43.65 -25.08
C HIS A 1078 -25.52 44.15 -25.41
N PRO A 1079 -26.06 45.13 -24.67
CA PRO A 1079 -27.44 45.58 -24.82
C PRO A 1079 -27.63 46.05 -26.27
N VAL A 1080 -28.45 45.35 -27.04
CA VAL A 1080 -29.09 45.96 -28.20
C VAL A 1080 -30.56 45.87 -27.87
N GLU A 1081 -31.20 47.01 -27.69
CA GLU A 1081 -32.65 47.04 -27.52
C GLU A 1081 -33.34 46.68 -28.85
N PRO A 1082 -34.58 46.15 -28.82
CA PRO A 1082 -35.33 45.76 -30.02
C PRO A 1082 -35.68 46.92 -30.96
N ASN A 1083 -35.42 48.16 -30.56
CA ASN A 1083 -35.61 49.34 -31.38
C ASN A 1083 -34.23 49.90 -31.70
N GLY A 1084 -33.73 49.57 -32.89
CA GLY A 1084 -32.41 49.96 -33.35
C GLY A 1084 -32.20 51.46 -33.27
N ASP A 1085 -31.46 51.90 -32.25
CA ASP A 1085 -30.37 52.85 -32.33
C ASP A 1085 -29.81 53.05 -30.91
N ARG A 1086 -28.52 52.72 -30.75
CA ARG A 1086 -27.66 52.94 -29.56
C ARG A 1086 -27.83 51.96 -28.39
N ALA A 1087 -26.83 51.09 -28.22
CA ALA A 1087 -26.27 50.71 -26.92
C ALA A 1087 -25.06 49.77 -27.08
N THR A 1088 -24.09 50.12 -27.94
CA THR A 1088 -22.76 49.52 -27.74
C THR A 1088 -22.22 50.00 -26.38
N CYS A 1089 -21.29 49.28 -25.74
CA CYS A 1089 -20.64 49.76 -24.50
C CYS A 1089 -19.99 51.16 -24.61
N ALA A 1090 -19.89 51.73 -25.81
CA ALA A 1090 -19.46 53.10 -26.05
C ALA A 1090 -20.58 54.14 -25.85
N ASP A 1091 -21.85 53.75 -25.96
CA ASP A 1091 -23.02 54.65 -25.90
C ASP A 1091 -23.63 54.76 -24.49
N LEU A 1092 -23.36 53.78 -23.62
CA LEU A 1092 -23.91 53.69 -22.25
C LEU A 1092 -23.05 54.41 -21.19
N GLY A 1093 -21.87 54.91 -21.55
CA GLY A 1093 -20.87 55.32 -20.56
C GLY A 1093 -20.40 54.14 -19.67
N PRO A 1094 -19.56 54.38 -18.66
CA PRO A 1094 -19.22 53.36 -17.66
C PRO A 1094 -20.48 52.95 -16.90
N VAL A 1095 -21.02 51.77 -17.23
CA VAL A 1095 -22.16 51.19 -16.51
C VAL A 1095 -21.73 50.91 -15.07
N ASP A 1096 -22.38 51.55 -14.10
CA ASP A 1096 -22.18 51.25 -12.68
C ASP A 1096 -22.56 49.80 -12.39
N GLU A 1097 -21.82 49.13 -11.50
CA GLU A 1097 -22.00 47.72 -11.18
C GLU A 1097 -23.41 47.43 -10.62
N VAL A 1098 -24.00 48.41 -9.94
CA VAL A 1098 -25.39 48.35 -9.46
C VAL A 1098 -26.39 48.36 -10.62
N GLU A 1099 -26.17 49.24 -11.59
CA GLU A 1099 -27.02 49.34 -12.78
C GLU A 1099 -26.90 48.09 -13.64
N PHE A 1100 -25.70 47.56 -13.80
CA PHE A 1100 -25.44 46.28 -14.45
C PHE A 1100 -26.24 45.13 -13.80
N ASN A 1101 -26.17 45.01 -12.47
CA ASN A 1101 -26.93 43.97 -11.77
C ASN A 1101 -28.45 44.17 -11.89
N ARG A 1102 -28.93 45.42 -11.80
CA ARG A 1102 -30.36 45.74 -11.95
C ARG A 1102 -30.86 45.36 -13.34
N TYR A 1103 -30.11 45.71 -14.38
CA TYR A 1103 -30.39 45.35 -15.77
C TYR A 1103 -30.49 43.84 -15.95
N TRP A 1104 -29.46 43.08 -15.54
CA TRP A 1104 -29.46 41.62 -15.72
C TRP A 1104 -30.51 40.92 -14.88
N THR A 1105 -30.82 41.43 -13.69
CA THR A 1105 -31.92 40.92 -12.86
C THR A 1105 -33.26 41.13 -13.55
N GLY A 1106 -33.48 42.30 -14.15
CA GLY A 1106 -34.65 42.60 -14.98
C GLY A 1106 -34.77 41.62 -16.15
N ARG A 1107 -33.71 41.49 -16.96
CA ARG A 1107 -33.68 40.58 -18.12
C ARG A 1107 -33.88 39.11 -17.74
N ALA A 1108 -33.25 38.65 -16.66
CA ALA A 1108 -33.47 37.30 -16.14
C ALA A 1108 -34.93 37.07 -15.74
N THR A 1109 -35.54 38.06 -15.09
CA THR A 1109 -36.94 37.98 -14.63
C THR A 1109 -37.91 37.98 -15.80
N GLU A 1110 -37.72 38.87 -16.77
CA GLU A 1110 -38.53 38.91 -18.00
C GLU A 1110 -38.41 37.62 -18.80
N TRP A 1111 -37.19 37.14 -19.00
CA TRP A 1111 -36.95 35.88 -19.71
C TRP A 1111 -37.66 34.71 -19.01
N MET A 1112 -37.55 34.60 -17.68
CA MET A 1112 -38.22 33.56 -16.92
C MET A 1112 -39.75 33.67 -17.06
N LYS A 1113 -40.32 34.88 -16.97
CA LYS A 1113 -41.76 35.07 -17.16
C LYS A 1113 -42.22 34.62 -18.56
N ALA A 1114 -41.47 34.96 -19.60
CA ALA A 1114 -41.82 34.66 -20.98
C ALA A 1114 -41.58 33.19 -21.39
N ASN A 1115 -40.52 32.55 -20.88
CA ASN A 1115 -40.01 31.29 -21.45
C ASN A 1115 -39.96 30.12 -20.45
N PHE A 1116 -40.20 30.32 -19.15
CA PHE A 1116 -40.00 29.25 -18.16
C PHE A 1116 -40.90 28.04 -18.41
N TRP A 1117 -42.18 28.26 -18.74
CA TRP A 1117 -43.16 27.20 -18.96
C TRP A 1117 -43.10 26.54 -20.34
N THR A 1118 -42.41 27.14 -21.31
CA THR A 1118 -42.23 26.58 -22.66
C THR A 1118 -40.89 25.87 -22.82
N GLU A 1119 -39.80 26.53 -22.46
CA GLU A 1119 -38.43 26.06 -22.68
C GLU A 1119 -37.62 25.89 -21.38
N GLY A 1120 -37.84 26.75 -20.38
CA GLY A 1120 -37.08 26.72 -19.12
C GLY A 1120 -37.20 25.40 -18.35
N TRP A 1121 -38.40 24.83 -18.23
CA TRP A 1121 -38.59 23.53 -17.54
C TRP A 1121 -37.93 22.36 -18.29
N LYS A 1122 -37.91 22.39 -19.64
CA LYS A 1122 -37.19 21.38 -20.46
C LYS A 1122 -35.69 21.45 -20.18
N LEU A 1123 -35.15 22.65 -20.06
CA LEU A 1123 -33.76 22.88 -19.67
C LEU A 1123 -33.45 22.31 -18.28
N HIS A 1124 -34.34 22.50 -17.30
CA HIS A 1124 -34.18 21.93 -15.96
C HIS A 1124 -34.28 20.39 -15.96
N LEU A 1125 -35.16 19.80 -16.77
CA LEU A 1125 -35.21 18.35 -16.95
C LEU A 1125 -33.95 17.82 -17.64
N LEU A 1126 -33.43 18.54 -18.63
CA LEU A 1126 -32.19 18.18 -19.31
C LEU A 1126 -31.00 18.28 -18.35
N LYS A 1127 -30.94 19.33 -17.51
CA LYS A 1127 -30.00 19.47 -16.39
C LYS A 1127 -30.13 18.33 -15.41
N MET A 1128 -31.34 17.93 -15.04
CA MET A 1128 -31.56 16.76 -14.18
C MET A 1128 -31.11 15.46 -14.86
N LYS A 1129 -31.32 15.30 -16.17
CA LYS A 1129 -30.87 14.11 -16.91
C LYS A 1129 -29.34 14.04 -16.97
N THR A 1130 -28.67 15.15 -17.26
CA THR A 1130 -27.20 15.25 -17.29
C THR A 1130 -26.59 15.21 -15.89
N PHE A 1131 -27.31 15.69 -14.87
CA PHE A 1131 -26.95 15.58 -13.45
C PHE A 1131 -26.69 14.13 -13.04
N TRP A 1132 -27.34 13.14 -13.67
CA TRP A 1132 -27.16 11.70 -13.41
C TRP A 1132 -26.20 10.99 -14.38
N GLN A 1133 -25.64 11.66 -15.38
CA GLN A 1133 -24.75 11.03 -16.36
C GLN A 1133 -23.31 10.95 -15.84
N PRO A 1134 -22.73 9.73 -15.66
CA PRO A 1134 -21.33 9.57 -15.25
C PRO A 1134 -20.31 10.05 -16.29
N SER A 1135 -20.75 10.36 -17.51
CA SER A 1135 -19.93 10.56 -18.71
C SER A 1135 -19.67 12.03 -19.09
N LEU A 1136 -20.41 12.98 -18.52
CA LEU A 1136 -20.19 14.40 -18.76
C LEU A 1136 -19.04 14.89 -17.88
N PHE A 1137 -17.83 14.48 -18.26
CA PHE A 1137 -16.60 15.17 -17.89
C PHE A 1137 -16.34 16.20 -18.98
N PRO A 1138 -16.65 17.50 -18.76
CA PRO A 1138 -16.43 18.57 -19.75
C PRO A 1138 -14.96 18.62 -20.23
N SER A 1139 -14.05 18.09 -19.43
CA SER A 1139 -12.60 18.17 -19.60
C SER A 1139 -11.97 16.96 -20.31
N VAL A 1140 -12.72 16.12 -21.03
CA VAL A 1140 -12.13 14.98 -21.80
C VAL A 1140 -12.35 15.18 -23.29
N LYS A 1141 -11.85 16.29 -23.84
CA LYS A 1141 -11.73 16.51 -25.29
C LYS A 1141 -10.27 16.38 -25.71
N THR A 1142 -10.00 15.56 -26.72
CA THR A 1142 -8.67 15.44 -27.36
C THR A 1142 -8.24 16.78 -27.95
N GLY A 1143 -7.00 17.21 -27.69
CA GLY A 1143 -6.40 18.40 -28.32
C GLY A 1143 -6.69 19.74 -27.64
N ALA A 1144 -7.49 19.78 -26.56
CA ALA A 1144 -7.68 20.99 -25.78
C ALA A 1144 -6.57 21.13 -24.71
N PRO A 1145 -5.75 22.19 -24.70
CA PRO A 1145 -4.64 22.42 -23.75
C PRO A 1145 -5.01 22.39 -22.26
N TRP A 1146 -6.31 22.44 -21.95
CA TRP A 1146 -6.88 22.59 -20.62
C TRP A 1146 -7.75 21.38 -20.20
N SER A 1147 -7.56 20.24 -20.87
CA SER A 1147 -8.34 19.01 -20.71
C SER A 1147 -7.42 17.88 -20.18
N PHE A 1148 -7.99 16.73 -19.79
CA PHE A 1148 -7.25 15.50 -19.40
C PHE A 1148 -6.33 14.93 -20.51
N ALA A 1149 -6.13 15.65 -21.62
CA ALA A 1149 -5.72 15.12 -22.92
C ALA A 1149 -4.30 15.45 -23.37
N ASP A 1150 -3.35 15.61 -22.45
CA ASP A 1150 -1.92 15.62 -22.84
C ASP A 1150 -1.34 14.20 -22.99
N SER A 1151 -2.09 13.18 -22.54
CA SER A 1151 -1.68 11.78 -22.61
C SER A 1151 -2.86 10.82 -22.85
N PRO A 1152 -2.73 9.87 -23.79
CA PRO A 1152 -3.72 8.81 -24.01
C PRO A 1152 -4.06 8.00 -22.75
N ILE A 1153 -3.10 7.85 -21.82
CA ILE A 1153 -3.30 7.15 -20.55
C ILE A 1153 -4.21 7.96 -19.61
N LYS A 1154 -4.00 9.29 -19.53
CA LYS A 1154 -4.84 10.18 -18.72
C LYS A 1154 -6.29 10.15 -19.22
N VAL A 1155 -6.50 10.19 -20.55
CA VAL A 1155 -7.83 10.10 -21.18
C VAL A 1155 -8.49 8.73 -20.94
N TRP A 1156 -7.73 7.65 -21.02
CA TRP A 1156 -8.26 6.30 -20.76
C TRP A 1156 -8.67 6.12 -19.29
N LEU A 1157 -7.81 6.54 -18.36
CA LEU A 1157 -8.08 6.53 -16.93
C LEU A 1157 -9.32 7.38 -16.63
N ALA A 1158 -9.39 8.55 -17.25
CA ALA A 1158 -10.52 9.47 -17.17
C ALA A 1158 -11.85 8.82 -17.57
N ARG A 1159 -11.90 8.19 -18.75
CA ARG A 1159 -13.16 7.61 -19.24
C ARG A 1159 -13.60 6.37 -18.46
N ASN A 1160 -12.68 5.49 -18.08
CA ASN A 1160 -13.03 4.16 -17.59
C ASN A 1160 -13.04 4.06 -16.06
N VAL A 1161 -12.02 4.61 -15.39
CA VAL A 1161 -11.91 4.54 -13.94
C VAL A 1161 -12.87 5.54 -13.30
N MET A 1162 -13.00 6.74 -13.88
CA MET A 1162 -13.89 7.75 -13.33
C MET A 1162 -15.37 7.38 -13.47
N ALA A 1163 -15.78 6.85 -14.62
CA ALA A 1163 -17.14 6.37 -14.82
C ALA A 1163 -17.51 5.24 -13.84
N ALA A 1164 -16.58 4.31 -13.58
CA ALA A 1164 -16.79 3.24 -12.62
C ALA A 1164 -16.89 3.75 -11.17
N ALA A 1165 -16.00 4.65 -10.76
CA ALA A 1165 -16.03 5.26 -9.43
C ALA A 1165 -17.32 6.05 -9.19
N SER A 1166 -17.74 6.86 -10.18
CA SER A 1166 -19.00 7.59 -10.15
C SER A 1166 -20.21 6.65 -10.11
N ALA A 1167 -20.22 5.59 -10.91
CA ALA A 1167 -21.28 4.58 -10.84
C ALA A 1167 -21.39 3.95 -9.44
N ILE A 1168 -20.26 3.62 -8.78
CA ILE A 1168 -20.26 3.04 -7.43
C ILE A 1168 -20.82 4.03 -6.40
N VAL A 1169 -20.37 5.28 -6.42
CA VAL A 1169 -20.84 6.31 -5.47
C VAL A 1169 -22.33 6.60 -5.69
N ILE A 1170 -22.76 6.75 -6.95
CA ILE A 1170 -24.13 7.14 -7.29
C ILE A 1170 -25.09 5.98 -7.08
N PHE A 1171 -24.91 4.85 -7.77
CA PHE A 1171 -25.83 3.71 -7.67
C PHE A 1171 -25.72 3.05 -6.30
N GLY A 1172 -24.50 2.84 -5.80
CA GLY A 1172 -24.29 2.29 -4.46
C GLY A 1172 -24.87 3.19 -3.37
N GLY A 1173 -24.77 4.51 -3.53
CA GLY A 1173 -25.38 5.50 -2.65
C GLY A 1173 -26.90 5.41 -2.64
N TRP A 1174 -27.53 5.38 -3.82
CA TRP A 1174 -28.99 5.22 -3.95
C TRP A 1174 -29.51 3.89 -3.39
N PHE A 1175 -28.83 2.77 -3.68
CA PHE A 1175 -29.16 1.49 -3.05
C PHE A 1175 -29.07 1.60 -1.52
N GLY A 1176 -28.04 2.27 -1.00
CA GLY A 1176 -27.88 2.52 0.42
C GLY A 1176 -29.04 3.32 1.01
N ILE A 1177 -29.46 4.38 0.32
CA ILE A 1177 -30.62 5.18 0.72
C ILE A 1177 -31.89 4.31 0.77
N VAL A 1178 -32.18 3.51 -0.27
CA VAL A 1178 -33.36 2.62 -0.29
C VAL A 1178 -33.35 1.62 0.87
N PHE A 1179 -32.19 1.04 1.18
CA PHE A 1179 -32.04 0.11 2.29
C PHE A 1179 -32.17 0.80 3.66
N ILE A 1180 -31.68 2.03 3.82
CA ILE A 1180 -31.87 2.81 5.06
C ILE A 1180 -33.31 3.30 5.19
N ALA A 1181 -33.96 3.68 4.09
CA ALA A 1181 -35.35 4.11 4.05
C ALA A 1181 -36.29 3.10 4.71
N ARG A 1182 -36.03 1.81 4.45
CA ARG A 1182 -36.75 0.68 5.07
C ARG A 1182 -36.57 0.59 6.59
N ARG A 1183 -35.52 1.18 7.17
CA ARG A 1183 -35.28 1.20 8.62
C ARG A 1183 -35.97 2.37 9.35
N ARG A 1184 -36.62 3.29 8.64
CA ARG A 1184 -37.28 4.51 9.20
C ARG A 1184 -36.37 5.35 10.13
N ASP A 1185 -35.05 5.30 9.94
CA ASP A 1185 -34.12 6.09 10.76
C ASP A 1185 -34.13 7.57 10.34
N LYS A 1186 -34.77 8.40 11.18
CA LYS A 1186 -34.91 9.85 10.95
C LYS A 1186 -33.57 10.60 10.95
N LYS A 1187 -32.47 10.00 11.41
CA LYS A 1187 -31.13 10.64 11.42
C LYS A 1187 -30.51 10.77 10.02
N VAL A 1188 -30.98 9.98 9.05
CA VAL A 1188 -30.35 9.84 7.73
C VAL A 1188 -30.95 10.78 6.69
N TRP A 1189 -32.24 11.08 6.81
CA TRP A 1189 -32.97 11.81 5.78
C TRP A 1189 -32.64 13.29 5.71
N LEU A 1190 -32.30 13.96 6.82
CA LEU A 1190 -32.03 15.40 6.78
C LEU A 1190 -30.79 15.75 5.96
N PRO A 1191 -29.57 15.26 6.27
CA PRO A 1191 -28.39 15.70 5.55
C PRO A 1191 -28.57 15.46 4.04
N LEU A 1192 -29.27 14.39 3.69
CA LEU A 1192 -29.62 14.08 2.32
C LEU A 1192 -30.61 15.09 1.71
N ILE A 1193 -31.75 15.36 2.34
CA ILE A 1193 -32.75 16.32 1.82
C ILE A 1193 -32.15 17.72 1.73
N PHE A 1194 -31.44 18.16 2.77
CA PHE A 1194 -30.80 19.47 2.78
C PHE A 1194 -29.77 19.60 1.66
N LEU A 1195 -28.89 18.61 1.46
CA LEU A 1195 -27.92 18.64 0.38
C LEU A 1195 -28.60 18.56 -1.00
N ILE A 1196 -29.67 17.76 -1.15
CA ILE A 1196 -30.47 17.73 -2.39
C ILE A 1196 -31.04 19.11 -2.68
N VAL A 1197 -31.72 19.74 -1.73
CA VAL A 1197 -32.34 21.05 -1.94
C VAL A 1197 -31.29 22.13 -2.17
N TYR A 1198 -30.19 22.13 -1.40
CA TYR A 1198 -29.05 23.02 -1.64
C TYR A 1198 -28.51 22.86 -3.06
N THR A 1199 -28.29 21.61 -3.50
CA THR A 1199 -27.82 21.33 -4.85
C THR A 1199 -28.83 21.77 -5.92
N VAL A 1200 -30.13 21.53 -5.73
CA VAL A 1200 -31.18 21.96 -6.65
C VAL A 1200 -31.26 23.48 -6.75
N MET A 1201 -31.31 24.18 -5.60
CA MET A 1201 -31.30 25.64 -5.54
C MET A 1201 -30.07 26.19 -6.25
N HIS A 1202 -28.89 25.61 -5.98
CA HIS A 1202 -27.66 26.05 -6.62
C HIS A 1202 -27.67 25.82 -8.14
N THR A 1203 -28.19 24.68 -8.62
CA THR A 1203 -28.37 24.42 -10.06
C THR A 1203 -29.36 25.40 -10.71
N PHE A 1204 -30.35 25.88 -9.95
CA PHE A 1204 -31.32 26.87 -10.43
C PHE A 1204 -30.72 28.27 -10.54
N PHE A 1205 -30.02 28.73 -9.50
CA PHE A 1205 -29.48 30.09 -9.42
C PHE A 1205 -28.13 30.27 -10.13
N ALA A 1206 -27.29 29.23 -10.16
CA ALA A 1206 -25.95 29.32 -10.74
C ALA A 1206 -25.79 28.52 -12.03
N GLY A 1207 -26.71 27.61 -12.38
CA GLY A 1207 -26.73 26.96 -13.70
C GLY A 1207 -25.79 25.78 -13.91
N TYR A 1208 -24.96 25.41 -12.93
CA TYR A 1208 -23.95 24.36 -13.10
C TYR A 1208 -24.34 23.02 -12.46
N THR A 1209 -23.96 21.92 -13.11
CA THR A 1209 -23.99 20.55 -12.58
C THR A 1209 -22.77 20.19 -11.73
N LYS A 1210 -21.71 21.01 -11.78
CA LYS A 1210 -20.38 20.80 -11.14
C LYS A 1210 -20.43 20.83 -9.60
N TYR A 1211 -21.47 21.42 -9.00
CA TYR A 1211 -21.60 21.61 -7.54
C TYR A 1211 -22.37 20.50 -6.83
N ARG A 1212 -22.47 19.33 -7.46
CA ARG A 1212 -23.04 18.11 -6.86
C ARG A 1212 -22.13 17.48 -5.79
N ILE A 1213 -20.87 17.89 -5.68
CA ILE A 1213 -19.86 17.23 -4.84
C ILE A 1213 -20.26 17.13 -3.36
N PRO A 1214 -20.90 18.15 -2.73
CA PRO A 1214 -21.38 18.01 -1.36
C PRO A 1214 -22.41 16.89 -1.20
N LEU A 1215 -23.28 16.67 -2.20
CA LEU A 1215 -24.19 15.53 -2.23
C LEU A 1215 -23.43 14.22 -2.46
N ASP A 1216 -22.44 14.20 -3.36
CA ASP A 1216 -21.61 13.02 -3.63
C ASP A 1216 -20.80 12.57 -2.41
N ASN A 1217 -20.32 13.51 -1.59
CA ASN A 1217 -19.68 13.24 -0.30
C ASN A 1217 -20.57 12.37 0.60
N LEU A 1218 -21.88 12.65 0.63
CA LEU A 1218 -22.84 11.89 1.42
C LEU A 1218 -23.27 10.59 0.71
N LEU A 1219 -23.44 10.60 -0.61
CA LEU A 1219 -23.71 9.38 -1.37
C LEU A 1219 -22.57 8.36 -1.24
N ALA A 1220 -21.32 8.80 -1.15
CA ALA A 1220 -20.17 7.92 -0.92
C ALA A 1220 -20.27 7.20 0.44
N VAL A 1221 -20.76 7.88 1.48
CA VAL A 1221 -21.04 7.27 2.79
C VAL A 1221 -22.08 6.15 2.66
N TYR A 1222 -23.17 6.41 1.94
CA TYR A 1222 -24.23 5.40 1.72
C TYR A 1222 -23.76 4.26 0.82
N ALA A 1223 -22.94 4.53 -0.19
CA ALA A 1223 -22.30 3.51 -1.02
C ALA A 1223 -21.38 2.62 -0.18
N GLY A 1224 -20.59 3.22 0.72
CA GLY A 1224 -19.77 2.48 1.67
C GLY A 1224 -20.59 1.57 2.58
N TRP A 1225 -21.77 2.01 3.00
CA TRP A 1225 -22.69 1.16 3.75
C TRP A 1225 -23.25 0.01 2.91
N THR A 1226 -23.72 0.27 1.69
CA THR A 1226 -24.18 -0.77 0.75
C THR A 1226 -23.13 -1.87 0.55
N ILE A 1227 -21.87 -1.48 0.33
CA ILE A 1227 -20.76 -2.41 0.17
C ILE A 1227 -20.56 -3.26 1.43
N VAL A 1228 -20.58 -2.64 2.61
CA VAL A 1228 -20.43 -3.36 3.89
C VAL A 1228 -21.58 -4.34 4.13
N VAL A 1229 -22.81 -3.97 3.78
CA VAL A 1229 -24.00 -4.85 3.90
C VAL A 1229 -23.88 -6.03 2.94
N ILE A 1230 -23.56 -5.79 1.67
CA ILE A 1230 -23.36 -6.86 0.67
C ILE A 1230 -22.25 -7.81 1.12
N TRP A 1231 -21.13 -7.26 1.60
CA TRP A 1231 -19.99 -8.04 2.07
C TRP A 1231 -20.35 -8.97 3.24
N ARG A 1232 -21.13 -8.47 4.22
CA ARG A 1232 -21.61 -9.29 5.33
C ARG A 1232 -22.51 -10.42 4.86
N ARG A 1233 -23.45 -10.14 3.94
CA ARG A 1233 -24.33 -11.16 3.36
C ARG A 1233 -23.56 -12.24 2.61
N ILE A 1234 -22.52 -11.89 1.85
CA ILE A 1234 -21.66 -12.85 1.15
C ILE A 1234 -20.94 -13.79 2.15
N ARG A 1235 -20.61 -13.30 3.35
CA ARG A 1235 -19.95 -14.08 4.40
C ARG A 1235 -20.90 -14.97 5.22
N GLY A 1236 -22.22 -14.89 4.97
CA GLY A 1236 -23.20 -15.63 5.77
C GLY A 1236 -23.47 -15.00 7.15
N ASP A 1237 -22.97 -13.79 7.42
CA ASP A 1237 -23.30 -13.05 8.66
C ASP A 1237 -24.71 -12.47 8.51
N THR A 1238 -25.73 -13.20 8.95
CA THR A 1238 -27.16 -12.82 8.84
C THR A 1238 -27.69 -11.99 10.01
N ASN A 1239 -26.89 -11.73 11.05
CA ASN A 1239 -27.36 -10.95 12.21
C ASN A 1239 -27.19 -9.42 12.03
N HIS A 1240 -28.35 -8.76 11.93
CA HIS A 1240 -28.72 -7.31 11.99
C HIS A 1240 -28.35 -6.34 10.85
#